data_AF-A0A352L0A3-F1
#
_entry.id   AF-A0A352L0A3-F1
#
_cell.length_a   1.000
_cell.length_b   1.000
_cell.length_c   1.000
_cell.angle_alpha   90.00
_cell.angle_beta   90.00
_cell.angle_gamma   90.00
#
_symmetry.space_group_name_H-M   'P 1'
#
loop_
_entity.id
_entity.type
_entity.pdbx_description
1 polymer ?
#
loop_
_entity_poly.entity_id
_entity_poly.type
_entity_poly.pdbx_seq_one_letter_code
_entity_poly.pdbx_strand_id
1 'polypeptide(L)'
;AAACSRCSAQTLAERIQPLVQAHRGNAAVAIRHLETGEQFLWRADLVQPTASLIKLPVMVTACRMADAGQLDLSKMLQLTDADKVPGSGILTGHFSAGLQLSVRDAMRLMIRYSDNTATNLVVREIGLPATAACMQELGYAETRLNSFVYRGDTTIAPERSRLYGLGSTTALETIGLLEQIQRGTAAKPESCQAMLQHLESCDDDTMLAAQLPKGTRIAHKSGAVAASRTDAGLIFGPGGVFAICVLTAENEDRSWDDNNSAHELIAKVARAAWDHFNPEWKQGPTEVAELKLGAFGLRVELLQRTLNARLQPGPNLGVDGDFGPATEAAVRRFQESAGLAVDGIVRAEFWQKLGPVVEPDAVPAPEVVNAEQLPVQPAESLAGPPLVTADAWTIVDVQTGKELAGQESAARKDMASTTKMMTAWLVARLLQKAPELAAETLTMSTRGDDTIGSTSGVRSGESLPVQESLFGLMLPSGNDIATALAEHFGGRVLQSLDLGLPDGEQPSEDPLLRFVQAMNAEAVRLGLTNTHFENPHGLTGPTHYASAADLAALAGHMLQDPLLNQIMMTRQRGAVLSGPGGYQRNVLWKNTNELLSLDGYAGVKTGTTDKAGACLVSVGQRDGRRLIVVVLGSAASESRYIDSRNLYRWIWSGDLQPDK
;
A
#
# COMPACT_ATOMS: atom_id res chain seq x y z
N ALA A 1 29.68 -52.92 7.91
CA ALA A 1 28.49 -52.24 8.42
C ALA A 1 28.82 -50.76 8.59
N ALA A 2 28.57 -49.95 7.57
CA ALA A 2 28.76 -48.51 7.64
C ALA A 2 27.41 -47.88 8.03
N ALA A 3 27.37 -47.27 9.21
CA ALA A 3 26.20 -46.60 9.74
C ALA A 3 25.89 -45.36 8.88
N CYS A 4 24.68 -45.35 8.34
CA CYS A 4 24.10 -44.23 7.62
C CYS A 4 23.74 -43.14 8.63
N SER A 5 24.54 -42.07 8.70
CA SER A 5 24.24 -40.88 9.51
C SER A 5 23.11 -40.10 8.84
N ARG A 6 21.86 -40.40 9.22
CA ARG A 6 20.75 -39.48 9.02
C ARG A 6 21.05 -38.22 9.82
N CYS A 7 21.29 -37.10 9.15
CA CYS A 7 21.21 -35.78 9.77
C CYS A 7 19.76 -35.64 10.28
N SER A 8 19.54 -35.65 11.59
CA SER A 8 18.21 -35.45 12.16
C SER A 8 17.76 -34.02 11.86
N ALA A 9 16.56 -33.85 11.29
CA ALA A 9 15.97 -32.53 11.11
C ALA A 9 15.87 -31.82 12.47
N GLN A 10 16.29 -30.55 12.52
CA GLN A 10 16.19 -29.73 13.74
C GLN A 10 14.74 -29.61 14.20
N THR A 11 14.51 -29.79 15.50
CA THR A 11 13.21 -29.60 16.16
C THR A 11 12.81 -28.11 16.20
N LEU A 12 11.51 -27.84 16.41
CA LEU A 12 10.99 -26.48 16.53
C LEU A 12 11.70 -25.70 17.66
N ALA A 13 11.99 -26.37 18.77
CA ALA A 13 12.70 -25.79 19.90
C ALA A 13 14.15 -25.42 19.56
N GLU A 14 14.88 -26.30 18.86
CA GLU A 14 16.27 -26.03 18.44
C GLU A 14 16.39 -24.83 17.49
N ARG A 15 15.33 -24.55 16.71
CA ARG A 15 15.28 -23.39 15.80
C ARG A 15 14.96 -22.08 16.53
N ILE A 16 14.06 -22.11 17.52
CA ILE A 16 13.48 -20.90 18.12
C ILE A 16 14.17 -20.49 19.41
N GLN A 17 14.58 -21.45 20.24
CA GLN A 17 15.15 -21.16 21.56
C GLN A 17 16.38 -20.23 21.50
N PRO A 18 17.33 -20.39 20.55
CA PRO A 18 18.47 -19.47 20.44
C PRO A 18 18.05 -18.03 20.13
N LEU A 19 16.99 -17.84 19.34
CA LEU A 19 16.49 -16.51 18.96
C LEU A 19 15.94 -15.77 20.18
N VAL A 20 15.06 -16.42 20.95
CA VAL A 20 14.44 -15.82 22.14
C VAL A 20 15.42 -15.60 23.28
N GLN A 21 16.47 -16.41 23.39
CA GLN A 21 17.54 -16.25 24.38
C GLN A 21 18.49 -15.09 24.03
N ALA A 22 18.67 -14.79 22.74
CA ALA A 22 19.53 -13.69 22.29
C ALA A 22 18.86 -12.31 22.45
N HIS A 23 17.53 -12.27 22.61
CA HIS A 23 16.78 -11.03 22.74
C HIS A 23 17.10 -10.28 24.03
N ARG A 24 17.34 -8.97 23.92
CA ARG A 24 17.59 -8.09 25.05
C ARG A 24 16.31 -7.41 25.52
N GLY A 25 15.58 -8.14 26.35
CA GLY A 25 14.28 -7.76 26.93
C GLY A 25 13.53 -9.00 27.38
N ASN A 26 12.27 -8.84 27.79
CA ASN A 26 11.37 -9.97 27.98
C ASN A 26 10.81 -10.42 26.64
N ALA A 27 10.79 -11.74 26.42
CA ALA A 27 10.10 -12.38 25.31
C ALA A 27 9.22 -13.51 25.84
N ALA A 28 7.97 -13.57 25.37
CA ALA A 28 7.04 -14.67 25.57
C ALA A 28 6.54 -15.16 24.21
N VAL A 29 6.67 -16.46 23.95
CA VAL A 29 6.32 -17.07 22.67
C VAL A 29 5.41 -18.28 22.90
N ALA A 30 4.35 -18.36 22.12
CA ALA A 30 3.54 -19.57 22.00
C ALA A 30 3.28 -19.85 20.52
N ILE A 31 3.55 -21.08 20.10
CA ILE A 31 3.28 -21.58 18.75
C ILE A 31 2.57 -22.92 18.89
N ARG A 32 1.50 -23.14 18.14
CA ARG A 32 0.82 -24.44 18.06
C ARG A 32 0.35 -24.72 16.65
N HIS A 33 0.72 -25.87 16.11
CA HIS A 33 0.15 -26.41 14.90
C HIS A 33 -1.23 -26.99 15.19
N LEU A 34 -2.25 -26.58 14.44
CA LEU A 34 -3.64 -26.82 14.80
C LEU A 34 -4.09 -28.26 14.55
N GLU A 35 -3.51 -28.90 13.54
CA GLU A 35 -3.81 -30.28 13.16
C GLU A 35 -2.99 -31.30 13.95
N THR A 36 -1.67 -31.10 14.09
CA THR A 36 -0.78 -32.07 14.75
C THR A 36 -0.71 -31.88 16.27
N GLY A 37 -1.05 -30.69 16.77
CA GLY A 37 -0.89 -30.32 18.17
C GLY A 37 0.56 -30.07 18.60
N GLU A 38 1.53 -30.14 17.68
CA GLU A 38 2.92 -29.79 17.96
C GLU A 38 3.00 -28.33 18.43
N GLN A 39 3.74 -28.07 19.50
CA GLN A 39 3.80 -26.74 20.11
C GLN A 39 5.19 -26.37 20.61
N PHE A 40 5.46 -25.07 20.64
CA PHE A 40 6.59 -24.45 21.32
C PHE A 40 6.09 -23.36 22.26
N LEU A 41 6.47 -23.45 23.54
CA LEU A 41 6.08 -22.50 24.57
C LEU A 41 7.33 -21.98 25.27
N TRP A 42 7.50 -20.66 25.28
CA TRP A 42 8.59 -19.98 25.98
C TRP A 42 8.01 -18.86 26.83
N ARG A 43 8.01 -19.03 28.16
CA ARG A 43 7.38 -18.10 29.12
C ARG A 43 5.95 -17.70 28.67
N ALA A 44 5.22 -18.65 28.09
CA ALA A 44 3.98 -18.37 27.37
C ALA A 44 2.83 -17.88 28.28
N ASP A 45 2.94 -18.13 29.57
CA ASP A 45 2.08 -17.71 30.68
C ASP A 45 2.47 -16.35 31.28
N LEU A 46 3.59 -15.75 30.85
CA LEU A 46 4.02 -14.44 31.31
C LEU A 46 3.05 -13.36 30.81
N VAL A 47 2.46 -12.61 31.74
CA VAL A 47 1.63 -11.45 31.43
C VAL A 47 2.50 -10.31 30.91
N GLN A 48 2.16 -9.82 29.73
CA GLN A 48 2.92 -8.79 29.01
C GLN A 48 1.98 -7.67 28.52
N PRO A 49 2.50 -6.44 28.30
CA PRO A 49 1.78 -5.41 27.57
C PRO A 49 1.37 -5.90 26.18
N THR A 50 0.17 -5.53 25.74
CA THR A 50 -0.33 -5.89 24.40
C THR A 50 0.05 -4.88 23.33
N ALA A 51 0.28 -3.62 23.71
CA ALA A 51 0.13 -2.50 22.77
C ALA A 51 -1.19 -2.64 21.97
N SER A 52 -1.17 -2.43 20.66
CA SER A 52 -2.36 -2.53 19.79
C SER A 52 -2.88 -3.95 19.56
N LEU A 53 -2.17 -5.02 19.99
CA LEU A 53 -2.68 -6.39 19.91
C LEU A 53 -4.01 -6.56 20.67
N ILE A 54 -4.30 -5.72 21.67
CA ILE A 54 -5.57 -5.71 22.40
C ILE A 54 -6.80 -5.43 21.51
N LYS A 55 -6.61 -4.92 20.29
CA LYS A 55 -7.69 -4.71 19.33
C LYS A 55 -8.32 -6.03 18.87
N LEU A 56 -7.58 -7.15 18.92
CA LEU A 56 -8.08 -8.51 18.67
C LEU A 56 -9.22 -8.88 19.65
N PRO A 57 -9.02 -8.89 20.98
CA PRO A 57 -10.10 -9.20 21.92
C PRO A 57 -11.22 -8.14 21.95
N VAL A 58 -10.94 -6.87 21.61
CA VAL A 58 -11.99 -5.84 21.39
C VAL A 58 -12.90 -6.24 20.23
N MET A 59 -12.34 -6.69 19.11
CA MET A 59 -13.11 -7.17 17.95
C MET A 59 -13.95 -8.42 18.31
N VAL A 60 -13.38 -9.38 19.04
CA VAL A 60 -14.10 -10.57 19.51
C VAL A 60 -15.29 -10.18 20.38
N THR A 61 -15.09 -9.25 21.30
CA THR A 61 -16.14 -8.76 22.20
C THR A 61 -17.28 -8.10 21.42
N ALA A 62 -16.96 -7.21 20.47
CA ALA A 62 -17.95 -6.56 19.61
C ALA A 62 -18.76 -7.58 18.78
N CYS A 63 -18.09 -8.59 18.21
CA CYS A 63 -18.75 -9.66 17.45
C CYS A 63 -19.70 -10.48 18.33
N ARG A 64 -19.28 -10.87 19.54
CA ARG A 64 -20.13 -11.62 20.47
C ARG A 64 -21.35 -10.82 20.95
N MET A 65 -21.18 -9.52 21.21
CA MET A 65 -22.29 -8.63 21.54
C MET A 65 -23.26 -8.50 20.36
N ALA A 66 -22.76 -8.41 19.13
CA ALA A 66 -23.60 -8.41 17.93
C ALA A 66 -24.35 -9.72 17.74
N ASP A 67 -23.68 -10.86 17.96
CA ASP A 67 -24.29 -12.19 17.92
C ASP A 67 -25.43 -12.35 18.94
N ALA A 68 -25.29 -11.70 20.10
CA ALA A 68 -26.29 -11.66 21.17
C ALA A 68 -27.38 -10.58 20.95
N GLY A 69 -27.32 -9.81 19.86
CA GLY A 69 -28.25 -8.71 19.58
C GLY A 69 -28.07 -7.48 20.50
N GLN A 70 -26.95 -7.39 21.21
CA GLN A 70 -26.62 -6.30 22.14
C GLN A 70 -25.89 -5.14 21.44
N LEU A 71 -25.36 -5.37 20.24
CA LEU A 71 -24.68 -4.37 19.43
C LEU A 71 -25.14 -4.47 17.97
N ASP A 72 -25.58 -3.36 17.39
CA ASP A 72 -25.85 -3.28 15.95
C ASP A 72 -24.60 -2.81 15.21
N LEU A 73 -23.98 -3.72 14.44
CA LEU A 73 -22.78 -3.42 13.67
C LEU A 73 -23.02 -2.41 12.52
N SER A 74 -24.28 -2.21 12.12
CA SER A 74 -24.66 -1.22 11.11
C SER A 74 -24.91 0.18 11.69
N LYS A 75 -24.94 0.31 13.02
CA LYS A 75 -25.11 1.60 13.70
C LYS A 75 -24.05 2.59 13.21
N MET A 76 -24.52 3.75 12.76
CA MET A 76 -23.64 4.84 12.34
C MET A 76 -23.08 5.56 13.56
N LEU A 77 -21.77 5.64 13.63
CA LEU A 77 -21.01 6.39 14.62
C LEU A 77 -20.60 7.72 14.01
N GLN A 78 -20.84 8.81 14.72
CA GLN A 78 -20.31 10.10 14.34
C GLN A 78 -18.92 10.28 14.94
N LEU A 79 -17.95 10.62 14.09
CA LEU A 79 -16.61 11.02 14.49
C LEU A 79 -16.66 12.47 15.00
N THR A 80 -16.22 12.71 16.25
CA THR A 80 -16.07 14.07 16.79
C THR A 80 -14.59 14.43 16.94
N ASP A 81 -14.28 15.72 17.07
CA ASP A 81 -12.88 16.14 17.31
C ASP A 81 -12.35 15.61 18.67
N ALA A 82 -13.23 15.38 19.65
CA ALA A 82 -12.84 14.81 20.94
C ALA A 82 -12.45 13.32 20.85
N ASP A 83 -12.98 12.60 19.85
CA ASP A 83 -12.69 11.18 19.62
C ASP A 83 -11.29 10.97 19.01
N LYS A 84 -10.77 11.98 18.29
CA LYS A 84 -9.51 11.89 17.58
C LYS A 84 -8.31 11.80 18.53
N VAL A 85 -7.52 10.76 18.36
CA VAL A 85 -6.30 10.50 19.13
C VAL A 85 -5.10 10.25 18.19
N PRO A 86 -3.86 10.53 18.64
CA PRO A 86 -2.66 10.37 17.81
C PRO A 86 -2.28 8.89 17.59
N GLY A 87 -1.18 8.64 16.87
CA GLY A 87 -0.65 7.31 16.57
C GLY A 87 -1.22 6.70 15.28
N SER A 88 -1.18 5.38 15.16
CA SER A 88 -1.65 4.65 13.97
C SER A 88 -3.14 4.85 13.69
N GLY A 89 -3.50 4.94 12.40
CA GLY A 89 -4.87 5.08 11.92
C GLY A 89 -5.02 6.16 10.87
N ILE A 90 -6.17 6.14 10.19
CA ILE A 90 -6.50 7.10 9.14
C ILE A 90 -7.53 8.14 9.60
N LEU A 91 -8.38 7.83 10.60
CA LEU A 91 -9.49 8.70 11.00
C LEU A 91 -9.04 10.04 11.56
N THR A 92 -7.95 10.08 12.31
CA THR A 92 -7.44 11.33 12.91
C THR A 92 -6.87 12.27 11.85
N GLY A 93 -6.04 11.74 10.95
CA GLY A 93 -5.27 12.52 9.98
C GLY A 93 -6.02 12.85 8.69
N HIS A 94 -6.98 12.01 8.27
CA HIS A 94 -7.57 12.09 6.93
C HIS A 94 -9.07 12.41 6.92
N PHE A 95 -9.74 12.43 8.07
CA PHE A 95 -11.19 12.63 8.12
C PHE A 95 -11.59 13.74 9.11
N SER A 96 -12.49 14.63 8.70
CA SER A 96 -13.02 15.72 9.53
C SER A 96 -14.04 15.21 10.55
N ALA A 97 -14.20 15.95 11.67
CA ALA A 97 -15.33 15.72 12.56
C ALA A 97 -16.66 15.90 11.80
N GLY A 98 -17.65 15.11 12.16
CA GLY A 98 -18.93 15.00 11.45
C GLY A 98 -19.01 13.82 10.48
N LEU A 99 -17.89 13.18 10.12
CA LEU A 99 -17.90 11.92 9.38
C LEU A 99 -18.78 10.90 10.12
N GLN A 100 -19.57 10.14 9.36
CA GLN A 100 -20.30 8.99 9.89
C GLN A 100 -19.75 7.71 9.27
N LEU A 101 -19.50 6.71 10.11
CA LEU A 101 -19.08 5.37 9.71
C LEU A 101 -19.77 4.32 10.58
N SER A 102 -20.03 3.14 10.04
CA SER A 102 -20.68 2.08 10.83
C SER A 102 -19.72 1.52 11.89
N VAL A 103 -20.25 0.91 12.95
CA VAL A 103 -19.44 0.13 13.92
C VAL A 103 -18.59 -0.92 13.19
N ARG A 104 -19.16 -1.58 12.18
CA ARG A 104 -18.45 -2.54 11.32
C ARG A 104 -17.24 -1.92 10.62
N ASP A 105 -17.40 -0.73 10.05
CA ASP A 105 -16.31 -0.04 9.35
C ASP A 105 -15.26 0.47 10.34
N ALA A 106 -15.67 0.95 11.52
CA ALA A 106 -14.73 1.29 12.59
C ALA A 106 -13.91 0.06 13.04
N MET A 107 -14.53 -1.12 13.17
CA MET A 107 -13.81 -2.36 13.46
C MET A 107 -12.81 -2.74 12.36
N ARG A 108 -13.18 -2.55 11.08
CA ARG A 108 -12.26 -2.78 9.94
C ARG A 108 -11.04 -1.89 10.02
N LEU A 109 -11.23 -0.58 10.22
CA LEU A 109 -10.13 0.38 10.36
C LEU A 109 -9.26 0.08 11.59
N MET A 110 -9.88 -0.33 12.70
CA MET A 110 -9.20 -0.74 13.93
C MET A 110 -8.25 -1.93 13.71
N ILE A 111 -8.61 -2.89 12.86
CA ILE A 111 -7.75 -4.06 12.58
C ILE A 111 -6.76 -3.79 11.45
N ARG A 112 -7.24 -3.33 10.28
CA ARG A 112 -6.43 -3.13 9.07
C ARG A 112 -5.31 -2.12 9.29
N TYR A 113 -5.67 -0.91 9.70
CA TYR A 113 -4.73 0.22 9.86
C TYR A 113 -4.30 0.42 11.31
N SER A 114 -4.69 -0.49 12.21
CA SER A 114 -4.48 -0.34 13.64
C SER A 114 -5.03 1.02 14.15
N ASP A 115 -6.17 1.48 13.66
CA ASP A 115 -6.65 2.85 13.91
C ASP A 115 -7.05 3.08 15.38
N ASN A 116 -6.37 3.99 16.07
CA ASN A 116 -6.58 4.28 17.49
C ASN A 116 -7.89 5.02 17.75
N THR A 117 -8.31 5.90 16.84
CA THR A 117 -9.57 6.62 16.94
C THR A 117 -10.73 5.67 16.71
N ALA A 118 -10.64 4.81 15.69
CA ALA A 118 -11.63 3.77 15.44
C ALA A 118 -11.73 2.80 16.62
N THR A 119 -10.60 2.45 17.25
CA THR A 119 -10.58 1.64 18.48
C THR A 119 -11.42 2.29 19.58
N ASN A 120 -11.22 3.59 19.84
CA ASN A 120 -11.99 4.30 20.86
C ASN A 120 -13.48 4.37 20.51
N LEU A 121 -13.83 4.58 19.24
CA LEU A 121 -15.22 4.55 18.77
C LEU A 121 -15.87 3.18 19.03
N VAL A 122 -15.19 2.07 18.74
CA VAL A 122 -15.70 0.72 19.01
C VAL A 122 -15.79 0.46 20.51
N VAL A 123 -14.76 0.82 21.29
CA VAL A 123 -14.73 0.62 22.76
C VAL A 123 -15.85 1.39 23.45
N ARG A 124 -16.22 2.57 22.94
CA ARG A 124 -17.36 3.36 23.45
C ARG A 124 -18.68 2.61 23.29
N GLU A 125 -18.84 1.86 22.20
CA GLU A 125 -20.07 1.12 21.88
C GLU A 125 -20.18 -0.21 22.65
N ILE A 126 -19.06 -0.93 22.85
CA ILE A 126 -19.08 -2.17 23.64
C ILE A 126 -19.03 -1.89 25.16
N GLY A 127 -18.47 -0.75 25.56
CA GLY A 127 -18.16 -0.42 26.94
C GLY A 127 -16.80 -0.97 27.39
N LEU A 128 -16.02 -0.13 28.07
CA LEU A 128 -14.65 -0.45 28.46
C LEU A 128 -14.48 -1.76 29.28
N PRO A 129 -15.37 -2.11 30.24
CA PRO A 129 -15.26 -3.38 30.98
C PRO A 129 -15.62 -4.64 30.17
N ALA A 130 -16.32 -4.50 29.04
CA ALA A 130 -16.88 -5.63 28.30
C ALA A 130 -15.80 -6.58 27.78
N THR A 131 -14.66 -6.05 27.34
CA THR A 131 -13.54 -6.87 26.86
C THR A 131 -13.03 -7.82 27.94
N ALA A 132 -12.82 -7.33 29.17
CA ALA A 132 -12.32 -8.16 30.26
C ALA A 132 -13.34 -9.24 30.67
N ALA A 133 -14.64 -8.89 30.73
CA ALA A 133 -15.70 -9.85 31.03
C ALA A 133 -15.79 -10.93 29.94
N CYS A 134 -15.78 -10.53 28.68
CA CYS A 134 -15.82 -11.44 27.54
C CYS A 134 -14.61 -12.39 27.52
N MET A 135 -13.40 -11.87 27.77
CA MET A 135 -12.21 -12.71 27.79
C MET A 135 -12.24 -13.69 28.97
N GLN A 136 -12.73 -13.28 30.13
CA GLN A 136 -12.94 -14.17 31.28
C GLN A 136 -13.93 -15.30 30.96
N GLU A 137 -15.04 -15.01 30.27
CA GLU A 137 -16.01 -16.04 29.83
C GLU A 137 -15.39 -17.06 28.88
N LEU A 138 -14.46 -16.63 28.01
CA LEU A 138 -13.75 -17.50 27.08
C LEU A 138 -12.57 -18.25 27.71
N GLY A 139 -12.26 -17.98 28.98
CA GLY A 139 -11.17 -18.62 29.73
C GLY A 139 -9.82 -17.89 29.67
N TYR A 140 -9.80 -16.62 29.27
CA TYR A 140 -8.60 -15.79 29.07
C TYR A 140 -8.55 -14.63 30.06
N ALA A 141 -8.31 -14.93 31.33
CA ALA A 141 -8.47 -13.97 32.42
C ALA A 141 -7.41 -12.85 32.45
N GLU A 142 -6.24 -13.05 31.83
CA GLU A 142 -5.16 -12.05 31.77
C GLU A 142 -5.28 -11.09 30.58
N THR A 143 -6.07 -11.47 29.56
CA THR A 143 -6.38 -10.66 28.39
C THR A 143 -7.37 -9.55 28.74
N ARG A 144 -6.88 -8.32 28.91
CA ARG A 144 -7.69 -7.18 29.39
C ARG A 144 -7.33 -5.87 28.71
N LEU A 145 -8.36 -5.11 28.33
CA LEU A 145 -8.24 -3.71 27.97
C LEU A 145 -8.41 -2.87 29.24
N ASN A 146 -7.47 -1.96 29.50
CA ASN A 146 -7.46 -1.20 30.75
C ASN A 146 -8.04 0.21 30.63
N SER A 147 -7.92 0.85 29.46
CA SER A 147 -8.32 2.24 29.21
C SER A 147 -8.63 2.49 27.74
N PHE A 148 -9.22 3.64 27.41
CA PHE A 148 -9.28 4.13 26.03
C PHE A 148 -7.86 4.48 25.54
N VAL A 149 -7.61 4.29 24.24
CA VAL A 149 -6.31 4.54 23.61
C VAL A 149 -5.95 6.02 23.74
N TYR A 150 -4.73 6.33 24.20
CA TYR A 150 -4.24 7.68 24.54
C TYR A 150 -5.07 8.45 25.58
N ARG A 151 -5.92 7.76 26.35
CA ARG A 151 -6.77 8.34 27.40
C ARG A 151 -6.59 7.56 28.70
N GLY A 152 -5.35 7.50 29.20
CA GLY A 152 -4.99 6.69 30.39
C GLY A 152 -5.72 7.10 31.68
N ASP A 153 -6.25 8.33 31.72
CA ASP A 153 -7.13 8.84 32.76
C ASP A 153 -8.48 8.10 32.85
N THR A 154 -8.90 7.43 31.77
CA THR A 154 -10.12 6.61 31.72
C THR A 154 -9.94 5.20 32.29
N THR A 155 -8.79 4.90 32.88
CA THR A 155 -8.46 3.54 33.32
C THR A 155 -9.46 2.97 34.32
N ILE A 156 -9.87 1.73 34.08
CA ILE A 156 -10.67 0.91 35.02
C ILE A 156 -9.82 -0.06 35.84
N ALA A 157 -8.50 -0.10 35.58
CA ALA A 157 -7.56 -0.95 36.29
C ALA A 157 -6.22 -0.19 36.48
N PRO A 158 -6.13 0.74 37.46
CA PRO A 158 -4.98 1.62 37.61
C PRO A 158 -3.64 0.87 37.82
N GLU A 159 -3.65 -0.19 38.63
CA GLU A 159 -2.46 -1.00 38.89
C GLU A 159 -1.99 -1.73 37.63
N ARG A 160 -2.90 -2.36 36.88
CA ARG A 160 -2.57 -3.03 35.60
C ARG A 160 -2.14 -2.04 34.54
N SER A 161 -2.74 -0.85 34.49
CA SER A 161 -2.35 0.20 33.54
C SER A 161 -0.93 0.70 33.79
N ARG A 162 -0.51 0.78 35.06
CA ARG A 162 0.87 1.13 35.41
C ARG A 162 1.87 0.07 34.93
N LEU A 163 1.51 -1.21 35.00
CA LEU A 163 2.39 -2.32 34.61
C LEU A 163 2.38 -2.59 33.10
N TYR A 164 1.21 -2.52 32.46
CA TYR A 164 1.00 -3.03 31.11
C TYR A 164 0.47 -1.98 30.12
N GLY A 165 0.21 -0.76 30.57
CA GLY A 165 -0.33 0.31 29.74
C GLY A 165 -1.75 0.00 29.26
N LEU A 166 -1.96 0.10 27.95
CA LEU A 166 -3.28 0.01 27.31
C LEU A 166 -4.00 -1.30 27.62
N GLY A 167 -3.27 -2.42 27.62
CA GLY A 167 -3.83 -3.73 27.84
C GLY A 167 -2.75 -4.77 28.14
N SER A 168 -3.19 -5.92 28.60
CA SER A 168 -2.34 -7.05 29.00
C SER A 168 -2.86 -8.34 28.39
N THR A 169 -1.97 -9.30 28.16
CA THR A 169 -2.31 -10.67 27.75
C THR A 169 -1.15 -11.63 28.08
N THR A 170 -1.35 -12.92 27.84
CA THR A 170 -0.25 -13.91 27.73
C THR A 170 -0.19 -14.45 26.30
N ALA A 171 0.96 -15.00 25.90
CA ALA A 171 1.10 -15.62 24.58
C ALA A 171 0.20 -16.85 24.46
N LEU A 172 0.02 -17.61 25.56
CA LEU A 172 -0.83 -18.80 25.61
C LEU A 172 -2.32 -18.47 25.44
N GLU A 173 -2.82 -17.44 26.15
CA GLU A 173 -4.22 -17.00 26.00
C GLU A 173 -4.48 -16.50 24.57
N THR A 174 -3.53 -15.76 23.99
CA THR A 174 -3.67 -15.19 22.66
C THR A 174 -3.77 -16.26 21.57
N ILE A 175 -2.89 -17.29 21.58
CA ILE A 175 -3.02 -18.40 20.62
C ILE A 175 -4.29 -19.22 20.87
N GLY A 176 -4.70 -19.37 22.13
CA GLY A 176 -5.97 -20.02 22.47
C GLY A 176 -7.18 -19.30 21.86
N LEU A 177 -7.20 -17.97 21.93
CA LEU A 177 -8.26 -17.16 21.33
C LEU A 177 -8.25 -17.30 19.80
N LEU A 178 -7.09 -17.25 19.16
CA LEU A 178 -6.94 -17.47 17.71
C LEU A 178 -7.41 -18.87 17.29
N GLU A 179 -7.13 -19.90 18.09
CA GLU A 179 -7.65 -21.25 17.89
C GLU A 179 -9.17 -21.31 17.96
N GLN A 180 -9.77 -20.65 18.95
CA GLN A 180 -11.23 -20.58 19.07
C GLN A 180 -11.86 -19.80 17.91
N ILE A 181 -11.20 -18.75 17.40
CA ILE A 181 -11.64 -18.04 16.20
C ILE A 181 -11.59 -18.99 14.99
N GLN A 182 -10.47 -19.69 14.77
CA GLN A 182 -10.31 -20.64 13.67
C GLN A 182 -11.33 -21.79 13.72
N ARG A 183 -11.69 -22.24 14.93
CA ARG A 183 -12.67 -23.31 15.14
C ARG A 183 -14.12 -22.82 15.11
N GLY A 184 -14.37 -21.51 15.05
CA GLY A 184 -15.72 -20.96 15.07
C GLY A 184 -16.40 -21.04 16.44
N THR A 185 -15.63 -21.04 17.54
CA THR A 185 -16.13 -21.18 18.92
C THR A 185 -15.91 -19.94 19.78
N ALA A 186 -15.12 -18.96 19.31
CA ALA A 186 -14.95 -17.68 20.02
C ALA A 186 -16.23 -16.83 19.96
N ALA A 187 -16.97 -16.91 18.85
CA ALA A 187 -18.24 -16.24 18.57
C ALA A 187 -19.10 -17.17 17.70
N LYS A 188 -20.20 -16.71 17.11
CA LYS A 188 -20.88 -17.50 16.06
C LYS A 188 -19.91 -17.78 14.91
N PRO A 189 -20.02 -18.93 14.22
CA PRO A 189 -19.12 -19.30 13.13
C PRO A 189 -18.94 -18.22 12.06
N GLU A 190 -20.02 -17.53 11.67
CA GLU A 190 -19.99 -16.46 10.67
C GLU A 190 -19.21 -15.23 11.17
N SER A 191 -19.38 -14.89 12.45
CA SER A 191 -18.64 -13.82 13.11
C SER A 191 -17.15 -14.17 13.23
N CYS A 192 -16.82 -15.42 13.55
CA CYS A 192 -15.44 -15.91 13.52
C CYS A 192 -14.80 -15.84 12.12
N GLN A 193 -15.54 -16.20 11.07
CA GLN A 193 -15.07 -16.08 9.70
C GLN A 193 -14.82 -14.62 9.31
N ALA A 194 -15.72 -13.70 9.68
CA ALA A 194 -15.53 -12.27 9.46
C ALA A 194 -14.30 -11.72 10.22
N MET A 195 -14.07 -12.18 11.45
CA MET A 195 -12.86 -11.82 12.21
C MET A 195 -11.58 -12.29 11.52
N LEU A 196 -11.55 -13.51 10.98
CA LEU A 196 -10.41 -14.00 10.20
C LEU A 196 -10.16 -13.13 8.98
N GLN A 197 -11.20 -12.77 8.21
CA GLN A 197 -11.07 -11.87 7.06
C GLN A 197 -10.51 -10.50 7.46
N HIS A 198 -10.91 -9.96 8.61
CA HIS A 198 -10.35 -8.70 9.11
C HIS A 198 -8.87 -8.85 9.46
N LEU A 199 -8.48 -9.93 10.12
CA LEU A 199 -7.08 -10.20 10.48
C LEU A 199 -6.21 -10.49 9.25
N GLU A 200 -6.74 -11.13 8.20
CA GLU A 200 -6.06 -11.32 6.91
C GLU A 200 -5.87 -10.02 6.15
N SER A 201 -6.69 -9.00 6.44
CA SER A 201 -6.59 -7.67 5.83
C SER A 201 -5.64 -6.72 6.56
N CYS A 202 -4.95 -7.17 7.62
CA CYS A 202 -3.98 -6.35 8.35
C CYS A 202 -2.88 -5.86 7.39
N ASP A 203 -2.62 -4.56 7.40
CA ASP A 203 -1.70 -3.90 6.45
C ASP A 203 -0.25 -3.90 6.93
N ASP A 204 0.02 -4.51 8.09
CA ASP A 204 1.35 -4.55 8.70
C ASP A 204 2.15 -5.73 8.15
N ASP A 205 3.04 -5.46 7.20
CA ASP A 205 3.97 -6.44 6.66
C ASP A 205 5.27 -6.56 7.48
N THR A 206 5.36 -5.84 8.61
CA THR A 206 6.46 -5.96 9.57
C THR A 206 6.23 -7.13 10.53
N MET A 207 7.23 -7.50 11.33
CA MET A 207 7.11 -8.57 12.33
C MET A 207 6.76 -9.95 11.73
N LEU A 208 5.62 -10.58 12.09
CA LEU A 208 5.35 -11.97 11.69
C LEU A 208 5.38 -12.14 10.17
N ALA A 209 4.89 -11.15 9.42
CA ALA A 209 4.78 -11.21 7.97
C ALA A 209 6.13 -11.00 7.24
N ALA A 210 7.08 -10.30 7.86
CA ALA A 210 8.25 -9.72 7.17
C ALA A 210 9.17 -10.75 6.48
N GLN A 211 9.35 -11.93 7.07
CA GLN A 211 10.29 -12.95 6.56
C GLN A 211 9.61 -14.22 6.04
N LEU A 212 8.28 -14.26 6.06
CA LEU A 212 7.54 -15.38 5.47
C LEU A 212 7.72 -15.39 3.95
N PRO A 213 7.61 -16.55 3.30
CA PRO A 213 7.59 -16.59 1.84
C PRO A 213 6.53 -15.68 1.22
N LYS A 214 6.86 -15.05 0.09
CA LYS A 214 5.92 -14.20 -0.66
C LYS A 214 4.65 -15.00 -1.00
N GLY A 215 3.49 -14.43 -0.67
CA GLY A 215 2.18 -15.06 -0.87
C GLY A 215 1.74 -15.99 0.26
N THR A 216 2.52 -16.14 1.35
CA THR A 216 2.05 -16.82 2.56
C THR A 216 0.84 -16.08 3.11
N ARG A 217 -0.28 -16.80 3.23
CA ARG A 217 -1.49 -16.27 3.82
C ARG A 217 -1.33 -16.23 5.35
N ILE A 218 -1.66 -15.08 5.95
CA ILE A 218 -1.52 -14.82 7.37
C ILE A 218 -2.73 -14.00 7.85
N ALA A 219 -3.31 -14.38 8.98
CA ALA A 219 -4.37 -13.64 9.67
C ALA A 219 -3.81 -13.17 11.02
N HIS A 220 -3.37 -11.92 11.14
CA HIS A 220 -2.64 -11.46 12.33
C HIS A 220 -3.03 -10.06 12.79
N LYS A 221 -2.55 -9.68 13.98
CA LYS A 221 -2.62 -8.32 14.49
C LYS A 221 -1.35 -7.98 15.25
N SER A 222 -0.68 -6.94 14.77
CA SER A 222 0.49 -6.37 15.42
C SER A 222 0.16 -5.33 16.51
N GLY A 223 1.14 -5.03 17.34
CA GLY A 223 1.14 -3.93 18.29
C GLY A 223 2.55 -3.43 18.61
N ALA A 224 2.70 -2.11 18.67
CA ALA A 224 3.98 -1.49 18.98
C ALA A 224 3.82 -0.27 19.89
N VAL A 225 4.68 -0.21 20.91
CA VAL A 225 5.01 0.99 21.70
C VAL A 225 6.50 0.96 21.98
N ALA A 226 7.14 2.08 22.32
CA ALA A 226 8.61 2.16 22.40
C ALA A 226 9.30 0.97 23.12
N ALA A 227 8.77 0.53 24.26
CA ALA A 227 9.36 -0.56 25.06
C ALA A 227 8.78 -1.97 24.79
N SER A 228 7.85 -2.14 23.84
CA SER A 228 7.17 -3.42 23.58
C SER A 228 6.76 -3.55 22.11
N ARG A 229 7.01 -4.73 21.53
CA ARG A 229 6.51 -5.15 20.21
C ARG A 229 5.79 -6.48 20.35
N THR A 230 4.63 -6.58 19.74
CA THR A 230 3.75 -7.74 19.85
C THR A 230 3.18 -8.05 18.49
N ASP A 231 3.04 -9.33 18.18
CA ASP A 231 2.28 -9.76 17.01
C ASP A 231 1.78 -11.19 17.25
N ALA A 232 0.56 -11.45 16.81
CA ALA A 232 -0.07 -12.75 16.94
C ALA A 232 -1.03 -13.01 15.78
N GLY A 233 -1.04 -14.24 15.31
CA GLY A 233 -1.89 -14.62 14.19
C GLY A 233 -1.91 -16.11 13.88
N LEU A 234 -2.66 -16.44 12.84
CA LEU A 234 -2.70 -17.74 12.20
C LEU A 234 -1.92 -17.66 10.88
N ILE A 235 -0.96 -18.55 10.70
CA ILE A 235 -0.16 -18.63 9.48
C ILE A 235 -0.54 -19.92 8.75
N PHE A 236 -0.87 -19.79 7.47
CA PHE A 236 -1.43 -20.87 6.65
C PHE A 236 -0.39 -21.37 5.65
N GLY A 237 0.09 -22.60 5.84
CA GLY A 237 1.09 -23.22 4.97
C GLY A 237 0.70 -24.58 4.41
N PRO A 238 1.50 -25.10 3.46
CA PRO A 238 1.28 -26.43 2.90
C PRO A 238 1.32 -27.54 3.97
N GLY A 239 2.06 -27.36 5.07
CA GLY A 239 2.11 -28.28 6.20
C GLY A 239 0.89 -28.22 7.12
N GLY A 240 0.03 -27.20 6.99
CA GLY A 240 -1.12 -26.97 7.86
C GLY A 240 -1.16 -25.54 8.42
N VAL A 241 -2.08 -25.32 9.35
CA VAL A 241 -2.26 -24.01 10.00
C VAL A 241 -1.59 -24.04 11.36
N PHE A 242 -0.84 -23.00 11.70
CA PHE A 242 -0.34 -22.83 13.06
C PHE A 242 -0.68 -21.46 13.61
N ALA A 243 -1.10 -21.44 14.88
CA ALA A 243 -1.24 -20.22 15.67
C ALA A 243 0.11 -19.84 16.25
N ILE A 244 0.45 -18.56 16.22
CA ILE A 244 1.68 -17.99 16.77
C ILE A 244 1.37 -16.70 17.51
N CYS A 245 2.00 -16.49 18.65
CA CYS A 245 2.02 -15.24 19.37
C CYS A 245 3.43 -14.98 19.89
N VAL A 246 3.98 -13.81 19.58
CA VAL A 246 5.26 -13.34 20.11
C VAL A 246 5.03 -12.00 20.80
N LEU A 247 5.27 -11.96 22.10
CA LEU A 247 5.16 -10.76 22.92
C LEU A 247 6.56 -10.38 23.40
N THR A 248 6.97 -9.13 23.16
CA THR A 248 8.18 -8.57 23.73
C THR A 248 7.88 -7.36 24.59
N ALA A 249 8.61 -7.20 25.69
CA ALA A 249 8.49 -6.05 26.58
C ALA A 249 9.82 -5.74 27.24
N GLU A 250 9.95 -4.54 27.80
CA GLU A 250 11.21 -4.07 28.40
C GLU A 250 12.38 -4.16 27.42
N ASN A 251 12.11 -3.95 26.13
CA ASN A 251 13.13 -3.99 25.10
C ASN A 251 14.18 -2.90 25.38
N GLU A 252 15.46 -3.29 25.36
CA GLU A 252 16.58 -2.34 25.41
C GLU A 252 16.54 -1.42 24.18
N ASP A 253 16.30 -2.02 23.02
CA ASP A 253 16.09 -1.32 21.76
C ASP A 253 14.68 -0.76 21.65
N ARG A 254 14.59 0.57 21.64
CA ARG A 254 13.35 1.34 21.59
C ARG A 254 13.21 2.16 20.31
N SER A 255 14.06 1.92 19.32
CA SER A 255 14.02 2.64 18.05
C SER A 255 12.74 2.30 17.26
N TRP A 256 12.44 3.09 16.23
CA TRP A 256 11.32 2.90 15.32
C TRP A 256 11.77 2.68 13.88
N ASP A 257 13.03 2.27 13.70
CA ASP A 257 13.59 1.92 12.39
C ASP A 257 13.44 0.42 12.08
N ASP A 258 13.69 0.06 10.82
CA ASP A 258 13.51 -1.29 10.31
C ASP A 258 14.48 -2.32 10.92
N ASN A 259 15.58 -1.88 11.56
CA ASN A 259 16.55 -2.75 12.22
C ASN A 259 16.21 -3.01 13.69
N ASN A 260 15.02 -2.63 14.16
CA ASN A 260 14.61 -2.85 15.54
C ASN A 260 14.67 -4.35 15.91
N SER A 261 15.44 -4.67 16.95
CA SER A 261 15.73 -6.06 17.34
C SER A 261 14.49 -6.87 17.73
N ALA A 262 13.44 -6.24 18.25
CA ALA A 262 12.20 -6.92 18.57
C ALA A 262 11.36 -7.23 17.31
N HIS A 263 11.34 -6.34 16.32
CA HIS A 263 10.73 -6.65 15.01
C HIS A 263 11.45 -7.84 14.36
N GLU A 264 12.78 -7.82 14.37
CA GLU A 264 13.60 -8.87 13.79
C GLU A 264 13.41 -10.22 14.51
N LEU A 265 13.31 -10.22 15.84
CA LEU A 265 12.99 -11.41 16.62
C LEU A 265 11.67 -12.02 16.17
N ILE A 266 10.59 -11.23 16.12
CA ILE A 266 9.25 -11.72 15.78
C ILE A 266 9.26 -12.33 14.37
N ALA A 267 9.89 -11.65 13.41
CA ALA A 267 10.03 -12.13 12.03
C ALA A 267 10.83 -13.45 11.95
N LYS A 268 11.97 -13.54 12.64
CA LYS A 268 12.80 -14.76 12.65
C LYS A 268 12.08 -15.93 13.32
N VAL A 269 11.33 -15.70 14.39
CA VAL A 269 10.53 -16.73 15.06
C VAL A 269 9.42 -17.24 14.14
N ALA A 270 8.70 -16.35 13.44
CA ALA A 270 7.69 -16.71 12.47
C ALA A 270 8.28 -17.53 11.31
N ARG A 271 9.42 -17.09 10.77
CA ARG A 271 10.12 -17.80 9.71
C ARG A 271 10.63 -19.17 10.15
N ALA A 272 11.20 -19.27 11.34
CA ALA A 272 11.66 -20.53 11.91
C ALA A 272 10.51 -21.54 12.09
N ALA A 273 9.36 -21.09 12.59
CA ALA A 273 8.15 -21.90 12.71
C ALA A 273 7.63 -22.34 11.32
N TRP A 274 7.60 -21.41 10.37
CA TRP A 274 7.19 -21.70 9.00
C TRP A 274 8.09 -22.77 8.34
N ASP A 275 9.40 -22.61 8.38
CA ASP A 275 10.34 -23.58 7.79
C ASP A 275 10.25 -24.95 8.46
N HIS A 276 9.95 -24.97 9.78
CA HIS A 276 9.77 -26.22 10.53
C HIS A 276 8.52 -26.97 10.11
N PHE A 277 7.39 -26.29 9.99
CA PHE A 277 6.12 -26.92 9.58
C PHE A 277 6.02 -27.15 8.07
N ASN A 278 6.89 -26.54 7.27
CA ASN A 278 6.88 -26.65 5.81
C ASN A 278 8.25 -27.12 5.26
N PRO A 279 8.81 -28.25 5.72
CA PRO A 279 10.19 -28.65 5.40
C PRO A 279 10.40 -29.05 3.94
N GLU A 280 9.33 -29.44 3.24
CA GLU A 280 9.36 -29.79 1.82
C GLU A 280 9.24 -28.57 0.91
N TRP A 281 8.94 -27.40 1.46
CA TRP A 281 8.84 -26.16 0.71
C TRP A 281 10.24 -25.70 0.27
N LYS A 282 10.49 -25.74 -1.04
CA LYS A 282 11.70 -25.19 -1.68
C LYS A 282 11.35 -23.92 -2.43
N GLN A 283 12.18 -22.89 -2.33
CA GLN A 283 11.98 -21.64 -3.09
C GLN A 283 11.90 -21.92 -4.60
N GLY A 284 10.75 -21.63 -5.22
CA GLY A 284 10.52 -21.65 -6.67
C GLY A 284 9.11 -22.11 -7.05
N PRO A 285 8.52 -21.59 -8.15
CA PRO A 285 7.11 -21.79 -8.46
C PRO A 285 6.79 -23.18 -9.06
N THR A 286 5.53 -23.60 -8.91
CA THR A 286 4.74 -24.66 -9.58
C THR A 286 4.68 -26.11 -9.02
N GLU A 287 3.60 -26.40 -8.30
CA GLU A 287 2.68 -27.54 -8.53
C GLU A 287 1.21 -27.07 -8.33
N VAL A 288 0.25 -27.73 -8.97
CA VAL A 288 -1.13 -27.24 -9.21
C VAL A 288 -1.96 -27.11 -7.92
N ALA A 289 -1.88 -25.96 -7.26
CA ALA A 289 -2.82 -25.61 -6.20
C ALA A 289 -4.26 -25.54 -6.77
N GLU A 290 -5.21 -26.19 -6.08
CA GLU A 290 -6.65 -26.03 -6.31
C GLU A 290 -7.04 -24.56 -6.11
N LEU A 291 -7.91 -24.01 -6.96
CA LEU A 291 -8.47 -22.67 -6.74
C LEU A 291 -9.83 -22.81 -6.06
N LYS A 292 -10.07 -22.03 -5.01
CA LYS A 292 -11.32 -22.03 -4.24
C LYS A 292 -11.54 -20.65 -3.66
N LEU A 293 -12.69 -20.40 -3.05
CA LEU A 293 -13.01 -19.14 -2.39
C LEU A 293 -11.84 -18.66 -1.50
N GLY A 294 -11.34 -17.44 -1.73
CA GLY A 294 -10.19 -16.84 -1.07
C GLY A 294 -8.83 -17.10 -1.74
N ALA A 295 -8.76 -17.86 -2.83
CA ALA A 295 -7.57 -17.91 -3.67
C ALA A 295 -7.36 -16.58 -4.38
N PHE A 296 -6.10 -16.19 -4.65
CA PHE A 296 -5.80 -14.96 -5.37
C PHE A 296 -4.62 -15.10 -6.34
N GLY A 297 -4.46 -14.14 -7.25
CA GLY A 297 -3.36 -14.03 -8.21
C GLY A 297 -3.70 -14.55 -9.61
N LEU A 298 -2.68 -14.61 -10.48
CA LEU A 298 -2.82 -14.80 -11.93
C LEU A 298 -3.71 -16.00 -12.33
N ARG A 299 -3.67 -17.12 -11.59
CA ARG A 299 -4.49 -18.30 -11.91
C ARG A 299 -5.99 -18.08 -11.67
N VAL A 300 -6.34 -17.21 -10.73
CA VAL A 300 -7.72 -16.78 -10.47
C VAL A 300 -8.19 -15.82 -11.55
N GLU A 301 -7.32 -14.91 -12.00
CA GLU A 301 -7.62 -14.05 -13.16
C GLU A 301 -7.93 -14.89 -14.40
N LEU A 302 -7.10 -15.92 -14.67
CA LEU A 302 -7.30 -16.88 -15.76
C LEU A 302 -8.63 -17.63 -15.63
N LEU A 303 -8.97 -18.07 -14.42
CA LEU A 303 -10.23 -18.74 -14.13
C LEU A 303 -11.44 -17.83 -14.40
N GLN A 304 -11.44 -16.61 -13.84
CA GLN A 304 -12.52 -15.62 -13.98
C GLN A 304 -12.77 -15.27 -15.44
N ARG A 305 -11.70 -15.03 -16.22
CA ARG A 305 -11.78 -14.78 -17.67
C ARG A 305 -12.37 -15.95 -18.43
N THR A 306 -11.89 -17.17 -18.15
CA THR A 306 -12.35 -18.38 -18.83
C THR A 306 -13.83 -18.66 -18.53
N LEU A 307 -14.27 -18.44 -17.29
CA LEU A 307 -15.67 -18.60 -16.90
C LEU A 307 -16.58 -17.54 -17.52
N ASN A 308 -16.14 -16.28 -17.61
CA ASN A 308 -16.85 -15.21 -18.31
C ASN A 308 -17.12 -15.55 -19.78
N ALA A 309 -16.13 -16.14 -20.46
CA ALA A 309 -16.24 -16.46 -21.89
C ALA A 309 -17.08 -17.71 -22.19
N ARG A 310 -17.04 -18.73 -21.33
CA ARG A 310 -17.54 -20.08 -21.67
C ARG A 310 -18.86 -20.48 -21.02
N LEU A 311 -19.20 -19.88 -19.89
CA LEU A 311 -20.44 -20.18 -19.20
C LEU A 311 -21.58 -19.36 -19.82
N GLN A 312 -22.70 -19.98 -20.22
CA GLN A 312 -23.79 -19.29 -20.91
C GLN A 312 -25.12 -19.40 -20.13
N PRO A 313 -25.80 -18.27 -19.82
CA PRO A 313 -25.38 -16.88 -20.06
C PRO A 313 -24.16 -16.49 -19.20
N GLY A 314 -23.28 -15.60 -19.68
CA GLY A 314 -22.04 -15.18 -19.00
C GLY A 314 -22.23 -14.71 -17.54
N PRO A 315 -21.31 -15.04 -16.60
CA PRO A 315 -21.43 -14.65 -15.19
C PRO A 315 -21.04 -13.19 -14.88
N ASN A 316 -20.45 -12.43 -15.83
CA ASN A 316 -20.03 -11.03 -15.64
C ASN A 316 -19.15 -10.80 -14.39
N LEU A 317 -18.17 -11.68 -14.16
CA LEU A 317 -17.19 -11.56 -13.09
C LEU A 317 -16.24 -10.39 -13.34
N GLY A 318 -15.90 -9.64 -12.28
CA GLY A 318 -14.70 -8.80 -12.28
C GLY A 318 -13.45 -9.68 -12.40
N VAL A 319 -12.46 -9.24 -13.18
CA VAL A 319 -11.18 -9.94 -13.33
C VAL A 319 -10.14 -9.21 -12.52
N ASP A 320 -10.17 -9.46 -11.22
CA ASP A 320 -9.36 -8.82 -10.19
C ASP A 320 -8.34 -9.78 -9.58
N GLY A 321 -8.36 -11.05 -9.99
CA GLY A 321 -7.51 -12.09 -9.45
C GLY A 321 -7.90 -12.49 -8.04
N ASP A 322 -9.11 -12.15 -7.58
CA ASP A 322 -9.66 -12.56 -6.30
C ASP A 322 -10.79 -13.60 -6.48
N PHE A 323 -10.62 -14.77 -5.89
CA PHE A 323 -11.62 -15.82 -5.95
C PHE A 323 -12.67 -15.53 -4.88
N GLY A 324 -13.47 -14.49 -5.12
CA GLY A 324 -14.57 -14.09 -4.25
C GLY A 324 -15.87 -14.88 -4.49
N PRO A 325 -16.95 -14.53 -3.76
CA PRO A 325 -18.23 -15.25 -3.82
C PRO A 325 -18.86 -15.29 -5.23
N ALA A 326 -18.65 -14.24 -6.02
CA ALA A 326 -19.10 -14.21 -7.41
C ALA A 326 -18.36 -15.27 -8.26
N THR A 327 -17.03 -15.36 -8.10
CA THR A 327 -16.19 -16.36 -8.77
C THR A 327 -16.58 -17.79 -8.35
N GLU A 328 -16.82 -18.02 -7.05
CA GLU A 328 -17.28 -19.31 -6.54
C GLU A 328 -18.65 -19.71 -7.09
N ALA A 329 -19.62 -18.78 -7.13
CA ALA A 329 -20.93 -19.03 -7.71
C ALA A 329 -20.82 -19.43 -9.20
N ALA A 330 -19.93 -18.77 -9.95
CA ALA A 330 -19.67 -19.13 -11.35
C ALA A 330 -18.98 -20.50 -11.49
N VAL A 331 -18.06 -20.85 -10.60
CA VAL A 331 -17.42 -22.18 -10.56
C VAL A 331 -18.45 -23.27 -10.27
N ARG A 332 -19.30 -23.10 -9.26
CA ARG A 332 -20.38 -24.06 -8.94
C ARG A 332 -21.34 -24.25 -10.10
N ARG A 333 -21.73 -23.15 -10.75
CA ARG A 333 -22.60 -23.20 -11.93
C ARG A 333 -21.93 -23.91 -13.11
N PHE A 334 -20.61 -23.74 -13.30
CA PHE A 334 -19.87 -24.51 -14.29
C PHE A 334 -19.81 -26.00 -13.92
N GLN A 335 -19.54 -26.33 -12.66
CA GLN A 335 -19.50 -27.73 -12.17
C GLN A 335 -20.83 -28.45 -12.43
N GLU A 336 -21.96 -27.80 -12.14
CA GLU A 336 -23.30 -28.32 -12.45
C GLU A 336 -23.45 -28.62 -13.95
N SER A 337 -23.07 -27.67 -14.81
CA SER A 337 -23.19 -27.83 -16.27
C SER A 337 -22.23 -28.88 -16.86
N ALA A 338 -21.08 -29.11 -16.22
CA ALA A 338 -20.02 -30.00 -16.70
C ALA A 338 -20.10 -31.41 -16.09
N GLY A 339 -21.07 -31.67 -15.21
CA GLY A 339 -21.22 -32.95 -14.50
C GLY A 339 -20.10 -33.23 -13.50
N LEU A 340 -19.56 -32.18 -12.87
CA LEU A 340 -18.54 -32.26 -11.83
C LEU A 340 -19.16 -32.16 -10.43
N ALA A 341 -18.40 -32.50 -9.39
CA ALA A 341 -18.82 -32.26 -8.01
C ALA A 341 -19.03 -30.75 -7.78
N VAL A 342 -20.22 -30.36 -7.32
CA VAL A 342 -20.63 -28.95 -7.17
C VAL A 342 -20.19 -28.43 -5.80
N ASP A 343 -18.88 -28.25 -5.64
CA ASP A 343 -18.26 -27.90 -4.37
C ASP A 343 -17.55 -26.53 -4.37
N GLY A 344 -17.56 -25.82 -5.51
CA GLY A 344 -16.94 -24.51 -5.64
C GLY A 344 -15.42 -24.53 -5.74
N ILE A 345 -14.82 -25.72 -5.88
CA ILE A 345 -13.38 -25.93 -5.91
C ILE A 345 -12.93 -26.33 -7.32
N VAL A 346 -11.99 -25.56 -7.85
CA VAL A 346 -11.37 -25.76 -9.15
C VAL A 346 -10.17 -26.69 -9.01
N ARG A 347 -10.37 -27.94 -9.39
CA ARG A 347 -9.35 -29.01 -9.45
C ARG A 347 -8.85 -29.27 -10.86
N ALA A 348 -7.91 -30.19 -11.01
CA ALA A 348 -7.38 -30.59 -12.32
C ALA A 348 -8.49 -31.04 -13.29
N GLU A 349 -9.48 -31.80 -12.82
CA GLU A 349 -10.63 -32.24 -13.62
C GLU A 349 -11.53 -31.07 -14.07
N PHE A 350 -11.65 -30.03 -13.24
CA PHE A 350 -12.38 -28.81 -13.61
C PHE A 350 -11.70 -28.13 -14.79
N TRP A 351 -10.37 -27.96 -14.73
CA TRP A 351 -9.61 -27.37 -15.82
C TRP A 351 -9.70 -28.20 -17.11
N GLN A 352 -9.68 -29.53 -17.01
CA GLN A 352 -9.85 -30.41 -18.16
C GLN A 352 -11.22 -30.24 -18.83
N LYS A 353 -12.28 -30.10 -18.04
CA LYS A 353 -13.66 -29.87 -18.54
C LYS A 353 -13.89 -28.44 -19.02
N LEU A 354 -13.30 -27.47 -18.34
CA LEU A 354 -13.36 -26.06 -18.71
C LEU A 354 -12.68 -25.83 -20.05
N GLY A 355 -11.66 -26.62 -20.38
CA GLY A 355 -10.87 -26.55 -21.61
C GLY A 355 -9.68 -25.58 -21.47
N PRO A 356 -8.94 -25.28 -22.56
CA PRO A 356 -7.77 -24.39 -22.53
C PRO A 356 -8.10 -23.06 -21.85
N VAL A 357 -7.28 -22.56 -20.92
CA VAL A 357 -7.57 -21.28 -20.24
C VAL A 357 -7.67 -20.14 -21.26
N VAL A 358 -8.64 -19.25 -21.05
CA VAL A 358 -8.62 -17.93 -21.66
C VAL A 358 -7.58 -17.17 -20.86
N GLU A 359 -6.39 -17.04 -21.44
CA GLU A 359 -5.30 -16.20 -20.95
C GLU A 359 -5.80 -14.78 -20.63
N PRO A 360 -5.05 -13.90 -19.94
CA PRO A 360 -5.35 -12.49 -20.07
C PRO A 360 -5.63 -12.21 -21.53
N ASP A 361 -6.66 -11.42 -21.83
CA ASP A 361 -6.68 -10.78 -23.14
C ASP A 361 -5.28 -10.24 -23.26
N ALA A 362 -4.50 -10.84 -24.18
CA ALA A 362 -3.10 -10.53 -24.30
C ALA A 362 -3.11 -9.01 -24.34
N VAL A 363 -2.44 -8.35 -23.36
CA VAL A 363 -2.50 -6.89 -23.27
C VAL A 363 -2.33 -6.43 -24.70
N PRO A 364 -3.37 -5.80 -25.31
CA PRO A 364 -3.44 -5.79 -26.75
C PRO A 364 -2.13 -5.24 -27.28
N ALA A 365 -1.70 -5.75 -28.43
CA ALA A 365 -0.45 -5.31 -29.04
C ALA A 365 -0.39 -3.77 -28.94
N PRO A 366 0.74 -3.16 -28.56
CA PRO A 366 0.80 -1.72 -28.28
C PRO A 366 0.12 -0.86 -29.36
N GLU A 367 0.15 -1.29 -30.62
CA GLU A 367 -0.53 -0.64 -31.74
C GLU A 367 -2.04 -0.53 -31.55
N VAL A 368 -2.68 -1.55 -30.97
CA VAL A 368 -4.13 -1.57 -30.66
C VAL A 368 -4.44 -0.62 -29.50
N VAL A 369 -3.71 -0.73 -28.39
CA VAL A 369 -3.93 0.13 -27.21
C VAL A 369 -3.67 1.60 -27.55
N ASN A 370 -2.61 1.87 -28.31
CA ASN A 370 -2.18 3.22 -28.64
C ASN A 370 -3.02 3.87 -29.74
N ALA A 371 -3.79 3.08 -30.51
CA ALA A 371 -4.76 3.58 -31.49
C ALA A 371 -6.16 3.80 -30.90
N GLU A 372 -6.45 3.31 -29.69
CA GLU A 372 -7.76 3.46 -29.07
C GLU A 372 -8.06 4.92 -28.71
N GLN A 373 -9.20 5.43 -29.18
CA GLN A 373 -9.71 6.74 -28.80
C GLN A 373 -10.64 6.61 -27.60
N LEU A 374 -10.15 6.99 -26.42
CA LEU A 374 -10.93 6.94 -25.20
C LEU A 374 -11.96 8.08 -25.15
N PRO A 375 -13.19 7.82 -24.66
CA PRO A 375 -14.25 8.83 -24.60
C PRO A 375 -13.84 10.00 -23.69
N VAL A 376 -14.13 11.21 -24.13
CA VAL A 376 -13.91 12.46 -23.38
C VAL A 376 -15.26 13.01 -22.97
N GLN A 377 -15.42 13.31 -21.69
CA GLN A 377 -16.64 13.94 -21.18
C GLN A 377 -16.65 15.43 -21.55
N PRO A 378 -17.82 16.04 -21.78
CA PRO A 378 -17.93 17.45 -22.09
C PRO A 378 -17.29 18.35 -21.03
N ALA A 379 -16.83 19.53 -21.46
CA ALA A 379 -16.29 20.54 -20.57
C ALA A 379 -17.32 20.93 -19.49
N GLU A 380 -16.82 21.18 -18.29
CA GLU A 380 -17.68 21.35 -17.14
C GLU A 380 -18.31 22.74 -17.04
N SER A 381 -19.36 22.88 -16.23
CA SER A 381 -19.93 24.18 -15.89
C SER A 381 -18.91 25.05 -15.15
N LEU A 382 -18.91 26.35 -15.43
CA LEU A 382 -18.11 27.35 -14.71
C LEU A 382 -18.73 27.75 -13.35
N ALA A 383 -19.91 27.21 -13.00
CA ALA A 383 -20.56 27.47 -11.73
C ALA A 383 -19.92 26.68 -10.56
N GLY A 384 -19.60 27.36 -9.46
CA GLY A 384 -19.16 26.75 -8.21
C GLY A 384 -18.34 27.71 -7.34
N PRO A 385 -18.43 27.65 -6.00
CA PRO A 385 -17.60 28.48 -5.12
C PRO A 385 -16.12 28.03 -5.17
N PRO A 386 -15.15 28.93 -4.98
CA PRO A 386 -13.72 28.60 -4.96
C PRO A 386 -13.32 28.02 -3.59
N LEU A 387 -13.98 26.95 -3.14
CA LEU A 387 -13.53 26.23 -1.95
C LEU A 387 -12.35 25.35 -2.37
N VAL A 388 -11.19 25.58 -1.76
CA VAL A 388 -9.96 24.83 -1.99
C VAL A 388 -9.46 24.31 -0.65
N THR A 389 -9.18 23.01 -0.59
CA THR A 389 -8.65 22.36 0.62
C THR A 389 -7.14 22.30 0.67
N ALA A 390 -6.47 22.53 -0.46
CA ALA A 390 -5.02 22.50 -0.60
C ALA A 390 -4.32 23.53 0.30
N ASP A 391 -3.30 23.05 1.01
CA ASP A 391 -2.40 23.85 1.84
C ASP A 391 -1.70 24.99 1.09
N ALA A 392 -1.28 24.72 -0.16
CA ALA A 392 -0.63 25.68 -1.03
C ALA A 392 -1.05 25.45 -2.49
N TRP A 393 -1.25 26.53 -3.24
CA TRP A 393 -1.63 26.44 -4.64
C TRP A 393 -1.21 27.69 -5.44
N THR A 394 -1.12 27.53 -6.76
CA THR A 394 -0.90 28.65 -7.69
C THR A 394 -1.60 28.41 -9.03
N ILE A 395 -1.99 29.49 -9.70
CA ILE A 395 -2.52 29.53 -11.06
C ILE A 395 -1.58 30.40 -11.89
N VAL A 396 -1.02 29.83 -12.96
CA VAL A 396 -0.05 30.51 -13.84
C VAL A 396 -0.58 30.53 -15.27
N ASP A 397 -0.44 31.67 -15.93
CA ASP A 397 -0.70 31.78 -17.37
C ASP A 397 0.44 31.14 -18.16
N VAL A 398 0.13 30.18 -19.03
CA VAL A 398 1.16 29.44 -19.79
C VAL A 398 1.89 30.32 -20.80
N GLN A 399 1.22 31.32 -21.38
CA GLN A 399 1.83 32.17 -22.41
C GLN A 399 2.79 33.17 -21.80
N THR A 400 2.41 33.80 -20.69
CA THR A 400 3.23 34.85 -20.08
C THR A 400 4.13 34.35 -18.96
N GLY A 401 3.89 33.13 -18.45
CA GLY A 401 4.57 32.59 -17.25
C GLY A 401 4.24 33.36 -15.97
N LYS A 402 3.18 34.19 -15.98
CA LYS A 402 2.84 35.07 -14.86
C LYS A 402 1.88 34.35 -13.90
N GLU A 403 2.17 34.40 -12.61
CA GLU A 403 1.23 34.00 -11.57
C GLU A 403 0.01 34.94 -11.56
N LEU A 404 -1.18 34.35 -11.67
CA LEU A 404 -2.47 35.05 -11.71
C LEU A 404 -3.11 35.11 -10.32
N ALA A 405 -2.98 34.03 -9.55
CA ALA A 405 -3.46 33.91 -8.19
C ALA A 405 -2.76 32.73 -7.50
N GLY A 406 -2.65 32.80 -6.18
CA GLY A 406 -2.02 31.74 -5.38
C GLY A 406 -2.29 31.91 -3.90
N GLN A 407 -2.07 30.83 -3.15
CA GLN A 407 -2.03 30.82 -1.69
C GLN A 407 -0.79 30.05 -1.27
N GLU A 408 0.03 30.65 -0.42
CA GLU A 408 1.30 30.04 0.03
C GLU A 408 2.14 29.50 -1.14
N SER A 409 2.09 30.17 -2.31
CA SER A 409 2.60 29.61 -3.57
C SER A 409 4.12 29.38 -3.55
N ALA A 410 4.86 30.18 -2.76
CA ALA A 410 6.30 30.04 -2.54
C ALA A 410 6.67 29.15 -1.34
N ALA A 411 5.70 28.63 -0.58
CA ALA A 411 5.96 27.82 0.61
C ALA A 411 6.57 26.47 0.22
N ARG A 412 7.56 26.02 0.99
CA ARG A 412 8.19 24.71 0.83
C ARG A 412 7.27 23.64 1.40
N LYS A 413 6.82 22.73 0.55
CA LYS A 413 5.93 21.61 0.89
C LYS A 413 6.52 20.30 0.40
N ASP A 414 6.15 19.20 1.04
CA ASP A 414 6.41 17.87 0.50
C ASP A 414 5.66 17.72 -0.84
N MET A 415 6.34 17.25 -1.88
CA MET A 415 5.82 17.29 -3.26
C MET A 415 5.38 15.91 -3.79
N ALA A 416 5.73 14.84 -3.07
CA ALA A 416 5.46 13.46 -3.47
C ALA A 416 5.89 13.18 -4.93
N SER A 417 5.13 12.40 -5.70
CA SER A 417 5.49 12.01 -7.06
C SER A 417 5.51 13.14 -8.10
N THR A 418 5.16 14.39 -7.77
CA THR A 418 5.43 15.50 -8.70
C THR A 418 6.95 15.66 -8.94
N THR A 419 7.79 15.13 -8.06
CA THR A 419 9.24 14.94 -8.25
C THR A 419 9.61 14.34 -9.61
N LYS A 420 8.81 13.40 -10.14
CA LYS A 420 9.10 12.74 -11.43
C LYS A 420 9.05 13.68 -12.61
N MET A 421 8.47 14.89 -12.47
CA MET A 421 8.55 15.94 -13.46
C MET A 421 10.00 16.35 -13.74
N MET A 422 10.83 16.50 -12.70
CA MET A 422 12.24 16.85 -12.87
C MET A 422 13.02 15.68 -13.48
N THR A 423 12.74 14.44 -13.06
CA THR A 423 13.33 13.23 -13.65
C THR A 423 13.01 13.14 -15.15
N ALA A 424 11.75 13.31 -15.54
CA ALA A 424 11.32 13.31 -16.93
C ALA A 424 11.96 14.46 -17.72
N TRP A 425 12.04 15.66 -17.13
CA TRP A 425 12.64 16.84 -17.74
C TRP A 425 14.12 16.64 -18.06
N LEU A 426 14.92 16.13 -17.11
CA LEU A 426 16.34 15.85 -17.35
C LEU A 426 16.54 14.83 -18.48
N VAL A 427 15.77 13.74 -18.47
CA VAL A 427 15.86 12.72 -19.52
C VAL A 427 15.44 13.28 -20.87
N ALA A 428 14.35 14.06 -20.95
CA ALA A 428 13.95 14.71 -22.19
C ALA A 428 15.04 15.65 -22.73
N ARG A 429 15.72 16.43 -21.87
CA ARG A 429 16.86 17.25 -22.28
C ARG A 429 18.04 16.44 -22.81
N LEU A 430 18.29 15.25 -22.25
CA LEU A 430 19.30 14.33 -22.79
C LEU A 430 18.90 13.86 -24.18
N LEU A 431 17.63 13.49 -24.38
CA LEU A 431 17.11 13.09 -25.70
C LEU A 431 17.15 14.23 -26.72
N GLN A 432 16.95 15.49 -26.30
CA GLN A 432 17.08 16.65 -27.19
C GLN A 432 18.52 16.83 -27.69
N LYS A 433 19.52 16.60 -26.82
CA LYS A 433 20.94 16.69 -27.19
C LYS A 433 21.42 15.48 -27.99
N ALA A 434 20.90 14.30 -27.69
CA ALA A 434 21.30 13.03 -28.27
C ALA A 434 20.04 12.16 -28.53
N PRO A 435 19.33 12.41 -29.65
CA PRO A 435 18.07 11.73 -29.97
C PRO A 435 18.18 10.20 -30.06
N GLU A 436 19.36 9.66 -30.36
CA GLU A 436 19.63 8.23 -30.41
C GLU A 436 19.42 7.53 -29.05
N LEU A 437 19.55 8.27 -27.94
CA LEU A 437 19.30 7.74 -26.59
C LEU A 437 17.85 7.31 -26.41
N ALA A 438 16.91 7.82 -27.22
CA ALA A 438 15.51 7.43 -27.15
C ALA A 438 15.30 5.92 -27.38
N ALA A 439 16.14 5.32 -28.23
CA ALA A 439 16.13 3.90 -28.56
C ALA A 439 17.09 3.08 -27.69
N GLU A 440 17.88 3.71 -26.81
CA GLU A 440 18.77 3.00 -25.90
C GLU A 440 17.94 2.12 -24.95
N THR A 441 18.46 0.92 -24.68
CA THR A 441 17.81 -0.04 -23.79
C THR A 441 18.03 0.35 -22.34
N LEU A 442 16.94 0.65 -21.63
CA LEU A 442 16.90 0.72 -20.18
C LEU A 442 16.62 -0.69 -19.64
N THR A 443 17.50 -1.20 -18.78
CA THR A 443 17.28 -2.48 -18.07
C THR A 443 16.93 -2.18 -16.62
N MET A 444 15.85 -2.78 -16.12
CA MET A 444 15.41 -2.63 -14.74
C MET A 444 16.39 -3.30 -13.78
N SER A 445 16.86 -2.54 -12.80
CA SER A 445 17.71 -3.04 -11.73
C SER A 445 16.87 -3.64 -10.60
N THR A 446 17.50 -4.47 -9.76
CA THR A 446 16.86 -4.95 -8.52
C THR A 446 16.50 -3.79 -7.60
N ARG A 447 17.34 -2.73 -7.53
CA ARG A 447 17.04 -1.53 -6.73
C ARG A 447 15.78 -0.82 -7.23
N GLY A 448 15.59 -0.74 -8.55
CA GLY A 448 14.38 -0.20 -9.16
C GLY A 448 13.15 -1.05 -8.83
N ASP A 449 13.22 -2.36 -9.06
CA ASP A 449 12.11 -3.30 -8.78
C ASP A 449 11.72 -3.31 -7.28
N ASP A 450 12.70 -3.22 -6.37
CA ASP A 450 12.48 -3.17 -4.92
C ASP A 450 12.07 -1.77 -4.42
N THR A 451 12.01 -0.75 -5.29
CA THR A 451 11.59 0.60 -4.87
C THR A 451 10.09 0.60 -4.56
N ILE A 452 9.74 0.75 -3.28
CA ILE A 452 8.36 0.76 -2.78
C ILE A 452 7.51 1.90 -3.38
N GLY A 453 6.18 1.74 -3.37
CA GLY A 453 5.21 2.73 -3.84
C GLY A 453 4.61 2.38 -5.21
N SER A 454 4.20 3.39 -5.98
CA SER A 454 3.65 3.20 -7.33
C SER A 454 4.67 2.56 -8.27
N THR A 455 4.23 1.63 -9.12
CA THR A 455 5.11 0.84 -10.01
C THR A 455 4.57 0.81 -11.44
N SER A 456 5.48 0.74 -12.42
CA SER A 456 5.17 0.45 -13.82
C SER A 456 5.05 -1.04 -14.10
N GLY A 457 5.33 -1.87 -13.09
CA GLY A 457 5.30 -3.32 -13.17
C GLY A 457 6.40 -3.90 -14.06
N VAL A 458 7.51 -3.18 -14.24
CA VAL A 458 8.70 -3.69 -14.95
C VAL A 458 9.60 -4.39 -13.94
N ARG A 459 9.93 -5.65 -14.19
CA ARG A 459 10.64 -6.53 -13.24
C ARG A 459 12.14 -6.46 -13.44
N SER A 460 12.90 -6.79 -12.40
CA SER A 460 14.37 -6.87 -12.48
C SER A 460 14.83 -7.74 -13.66
N GLY A 461 15.73 -7.18 -14.47
CA GLY A 461 16.24 -7.79 -15.70
C GLY A 461 15.35 -7.62 -16.94
N GLU A 462 14.11 -7.17 -16.80
CA GLU A 462 13.31 -6.72 -17.96
C GLU A 462 13.84 -5.38 -18.49
N SER A 463 13.59 -5.14 -19.77
CA SER A 463 14.15 -4.00 -20.49
C SER A 463 13.17 -3.41 -21.49
N LEU A 464 13.34 -2.12 -21.76
CA LEU A 464 12.52 -1.31 -22.65
C LEU A 464 13.31 -0.10 -23.17
N PRO A 465 12.94 0.50 -24.32
CA PRO A 465 13.56 1.73 -24.78
C PRO A 465 13.38 2.88 -23.78
N VAL A 466 14.38 3.76 -23.66
CA VAL A 466 14.33 4.95 -22.79
C VAL A 466 13.11 5.82 -23.08
N GLN A 467 12.72 6.00 -24.34
CA GLN A 467 11.52 6.79 -24.65
C GLN A 467 10.24 6.15 -24.09
N GLU A 468 10.11 4.82 -24.13
CA GLU A 468 8.95 4.13 -23.56
C GLU A 468 8.95 4.20 -22.03
N SER A 469 10.12 4.16 -21.40
CA SER A 469 10.21 4.27 -19.94
C SER A 469 9.66 5.62 -19.45
N LEU A 470 9.77 6.71 -20.20
CA LEU A 470 9.13 7.98 -19.82
C LEU A 470 7.60 7.89 -19.69
N PHE A 471 6.94 7.01 -20.44
CA PHE A 471 5.52 6.73 -20.25
C PHE A 471 5.27 5.93 -18.96
N GLY A 472 6.09 4.90 -18.67
CA GLY A 472 6.04 4.16 -17.40
C GLY A 472 6.34 5.04 -16.18
N LEU A 473 7.21 6.03 -16.33
CA LEU A 473 7.51 7.03 -15.32
C LEU A 473 6.28 7.91 -15.00
N MET A 474 5.64 8.44 -16.06
CA MET A 474 4.67 9.53 -15.92
C MET A 474 3.22 9.05 -15.74
N LEU A 475 2.79 8.02 -16.47
CA LEU A 475 1.38 7.59 -16.49
C LEU A 475 0.99 6.87 -15.19
N PRO A 476 1.55 5.68 -14.87
CA PRO A 476 1.23 4.94 -13.65
C PRO A 476 2.04 5.47 -12.45
N SER A 477 2.86 6.50 -12.64
CA SER A 477 3.72 7.08 -11.61
C SER A 477 4.83 6.15 -11.11
N GLY A 478 5.45 5.35 -11.99
CA GLY A 478 6.39 4.29 -11.61
C GLY A 478 7.65 4.78 -10.88
N ASN A 479 7.80 4.38 -9.61
CA ASN A 479 9.00 4.58 -8.81
C ASN A 479 10.15 3.71 -9.33
N ASP A 480 9.82 2.48 -9.75
CA ASP A 480 10.72 1.55 -10.42
C ASP A 480 11.48 2.21 -11.57
N ILE A 481 10.76 2.84 -12.49
CA ILE A 481 11.34 3.51 -13.64
C ILE A 481 12.12 4.76 -13.25
N ALA A 482 11.66 5.53 -12.26
CA ALA A 482 12.38 6.70 -11.79
C ALA A 482 13.77 6.35 -11.24
N THR A 483 13.85 5.29 -10.43
CA THR A 483 15.11 4.73 -9.91
C THR A 483 15.99 4.22 -11.06
N ALA A 484 15.42 3.43 -11.97
CA ALA A 484 16.19 2.87 -13.10
C ALA A 484 16.75 3.95 -14.03
N LEU A 485 15.97 5.00 -14.34
CA LEU A 485 16.44 6.14 -15.14
C LEU A 485 17.57 6.91 -14.45
N ALA A 486 17.45 7.12 -13.14
CA ALA A 486 18.48 7.79 -12.36
C ALA A 486 19.80 6.99 -12.35
N GLU A 487 19.74 5.67 -12.18
CA GLU A 487 20.92 4.80 -12.27
C GLU A 487 21.53 4.80 -13.67
N HIS A 488 20.68 4.67 -14.69
CA HIS A 488 21.10 4.55 -16.09
C HIS A 488 21.79 5.82 -16.60
N PHE A 489 21.26 7.00 -16.27
CA PHE A 489 21.81 8.28 -16.74
C PHE A 489 22.77 8.93 -15.75
N GLY A 490 22.76 8.54 -14.48
CA GLY A 490 23.56 9.12 -13.42
C GLY A 490 25.07 9.18 -13.70
N GLY A 491 25.60 8.23 -14.48
CA GLY A 491 26.98 8.24 -14.95
C GLY A 491 27.36 9.41 -15.85
N ARG A 492 26.40 9.95 -16.60
CA ARG A 492 26.65 10.86 -17.74
C ARG A 492 25.84 12.15 -17.73
N VAL A 493 24.80 12.26 -16.89
CA VAL A 493 23.82 13.35 -16.93
C VAL A 493 24.43 14.74 -16.70
N LEU A 494 25.30 14.91 -15.70
CA LEU A 494 25.92 16.21 -15.40
C LEU A 494 26.76 16.72 -16.58
N GLN A 495 27.62 15.86 -17.12
CA GLN A 495 28.47 16.19 -18.26
C GLN A 495 27.63 16.43 -19.53
N SER A 496 26.67 15.54 -19.81
CA SER A 496 25.88 15.61 -21.04
C SER A 496 25.02 16.88 -21.09
N LEU A 497 24.54 17.38 -19.95
CA LEU A 497 23.71 18.58 -19.85
C LEU A 497 24.47 19.85 -19.49
N ASP A 498 25.80 19.79 -19.37
CA ASP A 498 26.67 20.89 -18.93
C ASP A 498 26.21 21.51 -17.59
N LEU A 499 25.80 20.65 -16.65
CA LEU A 499 25.34 21.06 -15.32
C LEU A 499 26.50 21.09 -14.33
N GLY A 500 26.80 22.29 -13.83
CA GLY A 500 27.75 22.50 -12.74
C GLY A 500 27.13 22.16 -11.39
N LEU A 501 27.89 21.49 -10.53
CA LEU A 501 27.53 21.33 -9.13
C LEU A 501 27.85 22.61 -8.35
N PRO A 502 27.14 22.91 -7.25
CA PRO A 502 27.48 23.99 -6.33
C PRO A 502 28.94 23.93 -5.85
N ASP A 503 29.51 25.10 -5.53
CA ASP A 503 30.90 25.21 -5.07
C ASP A 503 31.17 24.31 -3.86
N GLY A 504 32.18 23.45 -3.99
CA GLY A 504 32.61 22.52 -2.93
C GLY A 504 31.91 21.16 -2.95
N GLU A 505 30.87 20.97 -3.76
CA GLU A 505 30.22 19.68 -3.94
C GLU A 505 30.97 18.83 -4.99
N GLN A 506 31.18 17.55 -4.68
CA GLN A 506 31.80 16.59 -5.61
C GLN A 506 30.73 15.63 -6.15
N PRO A 507 30.85 15.18 -7.42
CA PRO A 507 29.95 14.17 -7.94
C PRO A 507 30.01 12.89 -7.09
N SER A 508 28.86 12.42 -6.63
CA SER A 508 28.74 11.16 -5.89
C SER A 508 29.27 9.99 -6.72
N GLU A 509 29.77 8.94 -6.10
CA GLU A 509 30.16 7.70 -6.80
C GLU A 509 28.93 6.88 -7.24
N ASP A 510 27.84 6.90 -6.46
CA ASP A 510 26.58 6.22 -6.81
C ASP A 510 25.89 6.99 -7.97
N PRO A 511 25.65 6.35 -9.13
CA PRO A 511 24.96 6.97 -10.26
C PRO A 511 23.60 7.57 -9.88
N LEU A 512 22.80 6.91 -9.04
CA LEU A 512 21.49 7.41 -8.63
C LEU A 512 21.64 8.74 -7.89
N LEU A 513 22.55 8.80 -6.92
CA LEU A 513 22.81 10.04 -6.18
C LEU A 513 23.39 11.13 -7.08
N ARG A 514 24.25 10.77 -8.06
CA ARG A 514 24.76 11.72 -9.06
C ARG A 514 23.64 12.28 -9.94
N PHE A 515 22.62 11.49 -10.25
CA PHE A 515 21.43 11.97 -10.94
C PHE A 515 20.61 12.93 -10.08
N VAL A 516 20.45 12.63 -8.78
CA VAL A 516 19.80 13.56 -7.84
C VAL A 516 20.56 14.89 -7.73
N GLN A 517 21.90 14.87 -7.72
CA GLN A 517 22.72 16.08 -7.80
C GLN A 517 22.42 16.88 -9.08
N ALA A 518 22.24 16.21 -10.22
CA ALA A 518 21.84 16.86 -11.47
C ALA A 518 20.42 17.45 -11.41
N MET A 519 19.48 16.82 -10.70
CA MET A 519 18.14 17.38 -10.47
C MET A 519 18.21 18.70 -9.70
N ASN A 520 19.07 18.79 -8.67
CA ASN A 520 19.26 20.00 -7.90
C ASN A 520 20.04 21.07 -8.68
N ALA A 521 21.06 20.71 -9.45
CA ALA A 521 21.76 21.63 -10.35
C ALA A 521 20.80 22.21 -11.40
N GLU A 522 19.88 21.41 -11.91
CA GLU A 522 18.84 21.86 -12.84
C GLU A 522 17.81 22.76 -12.17
N ALA A 523 17.41 22.47 -10.93
CA ALA A 523 16.56 23.35 -10.15
C ALA A 523 17.18 24.75 -10.02
N VAL A 524 18.48 24.83 -9.72
CA VAL A 524 19.22 26.11 -9.68
C VAL A 524 19.24 26.78 -11.06
N ARG A 525 19.54 26.04 -12.13
CA ARG A 525 19.58 26.58 -13.50
C ARG A 525 18.24 27.17 -13.95
N LEU A 526 17.14 26.55 -13.51
CA LEU A 526 15.78 27.00 -13.79
C LEU A 526 15.27 28.07 -12.81
N GLY A 527 16.04 28.42 -11.76
CA GLY A 527 15.64 29.40 -10.76
C GLY A 527 14.60 28.90 -9.74
N LEU A 528 14.49 27.58 -9.54
CA LEU A 528 13.54 26.94 -8.62
C LEU A 528 14.04 27.03 -7.17
N THR A 529 14.04 28.24 -6.61
CA THR A 529 14.70 28.57 -5.32
C THR A 529 14.08 27.94 -4.06
N ASN A 530 12.88 27.36 -4.17
CA ASN A 530 12.17 26.69 -3.08
C ASN A 530 11.97 25.20 -3.36
N THR A 531 12.91 24.59 -4.09
CA THR A 531 12.87 23.18 -4.48
C THR A 531 14.19 22.48 -4.18
N HIS A 532 14.11 21.28 -3.60
CA HIS A 532 15.25 20.40 -3.36
C HIS A 532 14.84 18.92 -3.46
N PHE A 533 15.64 18.14 -4.17
CA PHE A 533 15.44 16.72 -4.44
C PHE A 533 16.40 15.85 -3.62
N GLU A 534 15.89 14.81 -2.96
CA GLU A 534 16.71 13.78 -2.32
C GLU A 534 16.67 12.45 -3.09
N ASN A 535 15.67 12.26 -3.94
CA ASN A 535 15.44 11.04 -4.70
C ASN A 535 14.67 11.36 -6.00
N PRO A 536 14.69 10.46 -7.01
CA PRO A 536 14.09 10.71 -8.32
C PRO A 536 12.59 10.40 -8.40
N HIS A 537 12.01 9.77 -7.39
CA HIS A 537 10.64 9.23 -7.44
C HIS A 537 9.63 10.00 -6.59
N GLY A 538 10.05 10.67 -5.52
CA GLY A 538 9.16 11.42 -4.63
C GLY A 538 8.78 10.74 -3.32
N LEU A 539 9.57 9.78 -2.82
CA LEU A 539 9.34 9.30 -1.44
C LEU A 539 9.79 10.40 -0.47
N THR A 540 9.13 10.46 0.67
CA THR A 540 9.34 11.50 1.67
C THR A 540 10.79 11.49 2.19
N GLY A 541 11.36 12.69 2.35
CA GLY A 541 12.69 12.90 2.92
C GLY A 541 12.75 14.21 3.70
N PRO A 542 13.69 14.37 4.65
CA PRO A 542 13.76 15.54 5.53
C PRO A 542 13.98 16.87 4.78
N THR A 543 14.71 16.84 3.67
CA THR A 543 15.00 17.99 2.81
C THR A 543 14.39 17.84 1.42
N HIS A 544 13.44 16.92 1.23
CA HIS A 544 12.75 16.73 -0.05
C HIS A 544 11.50 17.62 -0.13
N TYR A 545 11.57 18.74 -0.85
CA TYR A 545 10.47 19.71 -0.91
C TYR A 545 10.43 20.47 -2.25
N ALA A 546 9.28 21.05 -2.57
CA ALA A 546 9.11 22.06 -3.61
C ALA A 546 8.05 23.08 -3.22
N SER A 547 7.99 24.20 -3.95
CA SER A 547 6.90 25.16 -3.87
C SER A 547 5.93 25.00 -5.05
N ALA A 548 4.68 25.46 -4.89
CA ALA A 548 3.70 25.41 -5.96
C ALA A 548 4.14 26.27 -7.16
N ALA A 549 4.76 27.43 -6.90
CA ALA A 549 5.34 28.31 -7.91
C ALA A 549 6.47 27.64 -8.71
N ASP A 550 7.41 26.96 -8.04
CA ASP A 550 8.50 26.26 -8.71
C ASP A 550 8.02 25.08 -9.55
N LEU A 551 7.05 24.31 -9.07
CA LEU A 551 6.45 23.22 -9.83
C LEU A 551 5.68 23.74 -11.06
N ALA A 552 5.04 24.91 -10.94
CA ALA A 552 4.39 25.56 -12.08
C ALA A 552 5.41 26.04 -13.13
N ALA A 553 6.54 26.60 -12.69
CA ALA A 553 7.65 26.98 -13.58
C ALA A 553 8.23 25.76 -14.31
N LEU A 554 8.48 24.66 -13.59
CA LEU A 554 8.94 23.40 -14.19
C LEU A 554 7.93 22.86 -15.20
N ALA A 555 6.63 22.86 -14.88
CA ALA A 555 5.57 22.48 -15.82
C ALA A 555 5.58 23.35 -17.08
N GLY A 556 5.79 24.68 -16.94
CA GLY A 556 5.93 25.61 -18.05
C GLY A 556 7.07 25.21 -19.01
N HIS A 557 8.22 24.81 -18.48
CA HIS A 557 9.33 24.28 -19.28
C HIS A 557 8.98 22.96 -19.97
N MET A 558 8.37 22.02 -19.24
CA MET A 558 7.98 20.72 -19.80
C MET A 558 6.97 20.85 -20.96
N LEU A 559 6.06 21.83 -20.91
CA LEU A 559 5.07 22.07 -21.97
C LEU A 559 5.68 22.55 -23.28
N GLN A 560 6.91 23.06 -23.26
CA GLN A 560 7.64 23.46 -24.47
C GLN A 560 8.33 22.27 -25.16
N ASP A 561 8.53 21.15 -24.44
CA ASP A 561 9.10 19.93 -25.01
C ASP A 561 7.99 19.09 -25.69
N PRO A 562 8.10 18.79 -27.00
CA PRO A 562 7.06 18.06 -27.73
C PRO A 562 6.80 16.64 -27.18
N LEU A 563 7.85 15.94 -26.75
CA LEU A 563 7.76 14.56 -26.24
C LEU A 563 7.07 14.55 -24.87
N LEU A 564 7.47 15.42 -23.94
CA LEU A 564 6.83 15.54 -22.63
C LEU A 564 5.38 16.01 -22.78
N ASN A 565 5.11 16.98 -23.66
CA ASN A 565 3.73 17.40 -23.92
C ASN A 565 2.89 16.23 -24.47
N GLN A 566 3.44 15.37 -25.33
CA GLN A 566 2.77 14.14 -25.75
C GLN A 566 2.51 13.19 -24.56
N ILE A 567 3.52 12.90 -23.74
CA ILE A 567 3.42 11.98 -22.61
C ILE A 567 2.38 12.47 -21.59
N MET A 568 2.40 13.75 -21.22
CA MET A 568 1.48 14.36 -20.25
C MET A 568 0.02 14.31 -20.71
N MET A 569 -0.23 14.30 -22.03
CA MET A 569 -1.56 14.18 -22.63
C MET A 569 -2.01 12.73 -22.85
N THR A 570 -1.10 11.77 -22.70
CA THR A 570 -1.40 10.36 -22.98
C THR A 570 -2.17 9.75 -21.82
N ARG A 571 -3.40 9.30 -22.09
CA ARG A 571 -4.28 8.64 -21.10
C ARG A 571 -3.91 7.19 -20.86
N GLN A 572 -3.43 6.51 -21.89
CA GLN A 572 -2.95 5.14 -21.79
C GLN A 572 -1.84 4.88 -22.80
N ARG A 573 -0.89 4.02 -22.43
CA ARG A 573 0.21 3.58 -23.27
C ARG A 573 0.37 2.07 -23.17
N GLY A 574 0.29 1.38 -24.29
CA GLY A 574 0.79 0.02 -24.44
C GLY A 574 2.29 0.04 -24.75
N ALA A 575 3.06 -0.86 -24.14
CA ALA A 575 4.50 -1.04 -24.42
C ALA A 575 4.89 -2.53 -24.38
N VAL A 576 6.00 -2.87 -25.04
CA VAL A 576 6.60 -4.22 -24.99
C VAL A 576 7.80 -4.19 -24.04
N LEU A 577 7.83 -5.14 -23.10
CA LEU A 577 8.98 -5.41 -22.25
C LEU A 577 9.71 -6.66 -22.73
N SER A 578 11.04 -6.60 -22.75
CA SER A 578 11.90 -7.74 -23.10
C SER A 578 12.64 -8.24 -21.86
N GLY A 579 12.47 -9.51 -21.52
CA GLY A 579 13.05 -10.09 -20.31
C GLY A 579 14.27 -11.00 -20.53
N PRO A 580 14.90 -11.45 -19.43
CA PRO A 580 16.03 -12.38 -19.49
C PRO A 580 15.62 -13.69 -20.18
N GLY A 581 16.44 -14.17 -21.12
CA GLY A 581 16.11 -15.35 -21.93
C GLY A 581 15.25 -15.06 -23.17
N GLY A 582 15.01 -13.78 -23.49
CA GLY A 582 14.45 -13.36 -24.78
C GLY A 582 12.92 -13.41 -24.88
N TYR A 583 12.22 -13.60 -23.75
CA TYR A 583 10.76 -13.48 -23.75
C TYR A 583 10.33 -12.01 -23.89
N GLN A 584 9.16 -11.80 -24.47
CA GLN A 584 8.52 -10.50 -24.55
C GLN A 584 7.12 -10.55 -23.95
N ARG A 585 6.71 -9.46 -23.29
CA ARG A 585 5.34 -9.28 -22.83
C ARG A 585 4.87 -7.84 -23.00
N ASN A 586 3.57 -7.68 -23.23
CA ASN A 586 2.95 -6.37 -23.32
C ASN A 586 2.54 -5.86 -21.93
N VAL A 587 2.64 -4.57 -21.72
CA VAL A 587 2.12 -3.85 -20.55
C VAL A 587 1.24 -2.69 -20.98
N LEU A 588 0.24 -2.40 -20.15
CA LEU A 588 -0.65 -1.26 -20.32
C LEU A 588 -0.48 -0.33 -19.13
N TRP A 589 -0.04 0.89 -19.40
CA TRP A 589 0.05 1.95 -18.42
C TRP A 589 -1.10 2.91 -18.59
N LYS A 590 -1.77 3.26 -17.49
CA LYS A 590 -2.86 4.24 -17.46
C LYS A 590 -2.42 5.46 -16.70
N ASN A 591 -2.83 6.63 -17.17
CA ASN A 591 -2.52 7.89 -16.52
C ASN A 591 -3.31 8.01 -15.22
N THR A 592 -2.61 8.33 -14.14
CA THR A 592 -3.21 8.55 -12.82
C THR A 592 -3.99 9.86 -12.72
N ASN A 593 -3.83 10.80 -13.67
CA ASN A 593 -4.57 12.06 -13.65
C ASN A 593 -5.95 11.92 -14.31
N GLU A 594 -6.98 11.94 -13.48
CA GLU A 594 -8.37 11.76 -13.89
C GLU A 594 -8.95 12.93 -14.68
N LEU A 595 -8.35 14.13 -14.58
CA LEU A 595 -8.81 15.30 -15.34
C LEU A 595 -8.71 15.08 -16.85
N LEU A 596 -7.82 14.19 -17.33
CA LEU A 596 -7.69 13.86 -18.75
C LEU A 596 -8.93 13.21 -19.36
N SER A 597 -9.90 12.78 -18.54
CA SER A 597 -11.19 12.28 -19.01
C SER A 597 -12.20 13.40 -19.34
N LEU A 598 -11.88 14.64 -18.98
CA LEU A 598 -12.73 15.83 -19.16
C LEU A 598 -12.15 16.71 -20.27
N ASP A 599 -13.02 17.25 -21.12
CA ASP A 599 -12.61 18.23 -22.13
C ASP A 599 -12.11 19.53 -21.48
N GLY A 600 -11.08 20.12 -22.08
CA GLY A 600 -10.42 21.33 -21.58
C GLY A 600 -9.30 21.09 -20.56
N TYR A 601 -8.91 19.84 -20.27
CA TYR A 601 -7.81 19.53 -19.34
C TYR A 601 -6.69 18.72 -19.99
N ALA A 602 -5.49 18.87 -19.43
CA ALA A 602 -4.23 18.41 -19.97
C ALA A 602 -3.22 18.15 -18.82
N GLY A 603 -2.69 16.94 -18.66
CA GLY A 603 -1.56 16.68 -17.74
C GLY A 603 -1.68 17.26 -16.33
N VAL A 604 -0.65 17.28 -15.49
CA VAL A 604 0.76 16.92 -15.72
C VAL A 604 1.15 15.74 -14.83
N LYS A 605 1.02 15.87 -13.51
CA LYS A 605 1.46 14.82 -12.59
C LYS A 605 0.75 14.89 -11.25
N THR A 606 0.25 13.74 -10.81
CA THR A 606 -0.26 13.47 -9.46
C THR A 606 0.88 13.15 -8.48
N GLY A 607 0.70 13.42 -7.19
CA GLY A 607 1.59 12.93 -6.14
C GLY A 607 0.87 12.69 -4.83
N THR A 608 1.19 11.58 -4.14
CA THR A 608 0.63 11.29 -2.81
C THR A 608 1.68 10.64 -1.94
N THR A 609 1.87 11.15 -0.73
CA THR A 609 2.48 10.45 0.40
C THR A 609 1.75 10.88 1.66
N ASP A 610 1.89 10.12 2.76
CA ASP A 610 1.25 10.46 4.03
C ASP A 610 1.61 11.87 4.51
N LYS A 611 2.86 12.29 4.29
CA LYS A 611 3.35 13.62 4.68
C LYS A 611 2.95 14.73 3.69
N ALA A 612 2.96 14.45 2.38
CA ALA A 612 2.62 15.45 1.36
C ALA A 612 1.13 15.70 1.21
N GLY A 613 0.28 14.76 1.65
CA GLY A 613 -1.13 14.76 1.27
C GLY A 613 -1.30 14.56 -0.23
N ALA A 614 -2.39 15.07 -0.78
CA ALA A 614 -2.73 14.91 -2.20
C ALA A 614 -2.29 16.11 -3.04
N CYS A 615 -1.29 15.90 -3.91
CA CYS A 615 -0.72 16.91 -4.80
C CYS A 615 -1.14 16.67 -6.26
N LEU A 616 -1.31 17.76 -7.02
CA LEU A 616 -1.55 17.72 -8.46
C LEU A 616 -0.96 18.96 -9.14
N VAL A 617 -0.15 18.72 -10.16
CA VAL A 617 0.19 19.72 -11.18
C VAL A 617 -0.66 19.41 -12.41
N SER A 618 -1.41 20.39 -12.90
CA SER A 618 -2.30 20.22 -14.05
C SER A 618 -2.25 21.39 -15.01
N VAL A 619 -2.68 21.15 -16.25
CA VAL A 619 -2.91 22.19 -17.26
C VAL A 619 -4.37 22.16 -17.69
N GLY A 620 -4.95 23.33 -17.90
CA GLY A 620 -6.29 23.50 -18.43
C GLY A 620 -6.29 24.49 -19.59
N GLN A 621 -7.17 24.28 -20.55
CA GLN A 621 -7.39 25.20 -21.66
C GLN A 621 -8.87 25.40 -21.90
N ARG A 622 -9.29 26.67 -21.92
CA ARG A 622 -10.66 27.07 -22.27
C ARG A 622 -10.65 28.43 -22.95
N ASP A 623 -11.44 28.58 -24.01
CA ASP A 623 -11.61 29.84 -24.76
C ASP A 623 -10.28 30.52 -25.15
N GLY A 624 -9.29 29.72 -25.56
CA GLY A 624 -7.96 30.20 -25.97
C GLY A 624 -6.98 30.51 -24.83
N ARG A 625 -7.43 30.44 -23.57
CA ARG A 625 -6.56 30.65 -22.39
C ARG A 625 -6.07 29.33 -21.83
N ARG A 626 -4.75 29.14 -21.80
CA ARG A 626 -4.08 27.93 -21.27
C ARG A 626 -3.39 28.27 -19.95
N LEU A 627 -3.71 27.52 -18.90
CA LEU A 627 -3.31 27.79 -17.53
C LEU A 627 -2.66 26.56 -16.90
N ILE A 628 -1.67 26.75 -16.04
CA ILE A 628 -1.16 25.73 -15.12
C ILE A 628 -1.79 25.96 -13.75
N VAL A 629 -2.31 24.91 -13.13
CA VAL A 629 -2.75 24.91 -11.74
C VAL A 629 -1.96 23.87 -10.96
N VAL A 630 -1.37 24.30 -9.85
CA VAL A 630 -0.69 23.43 -8.89
C VAL A 630 -1.42 23.48 -7.57
N VAL A 631 -1.73 22.31 -7.01
CA VAL A 631 -2.25 22.15 -5.65
C VAL A 631 -1.35 21.19 -4.88
N LEU A 632 -0.93 21.59 -3.67
CA LEU A 632 -0.09 20.81 -2.77
C LEU A 632 -0.82 20.63 -1.43
N GLY A 633 -0.85 19.41 -0.91
CA GLY A 633 -1.49 19.11 0.38
C GLY A 633 -3.01 19.24 0.37
N SER A 634 -3.69 18.76 -0.68
CA SER A 634 -5.17 18.67 -0.67
C SER A 634 -5.63 17.65 0.38
N ALA A 635 -6.79 17.88 0.98
CA ALA A 635 -7.26 17.12 2.15
C ALA A 635 -7.46 15.61 1.92
N ALA A 636 -7.69 15.19 0.67
CA ALA A 636 -7.81 13.79 0.26
C ALA A 636 -7.43 13.62 -1.22
N SER A 637 -7.25 12.36 -1.65
CA SER A 637 -6.87 12.06 -3.05
C SER A 637 -7.83 12.63 -4.07
N GLU A 638 -9.14 12.49 -3.87
CA GLU A 638 -10.16 13.08 -4.75
C GLU A 638 -10.19 14.61 -4.69
N SER A 639 -9.89 15.17 -3.52
CA SER A 639 -9.93 16.63 -3.31
C SER A 639 -8.96 17.37 -4.21
N ARG A 640 -7.82 16.78 -4.61
CA ARG A 640 -6.87 17.44 -5.54
C ARG A 640 -7.53 17.81 -6.88
N TYR A 641 -8.43 16.95 -7.37
CA TYR A 641 -9.14 17.15 -8.63
C TYR A 641 -10.25 18.19 -8.46
N ILE A 642 -10.95 18.15 -7.33
CA ILE A 642 -11.97 19.14 -6.98
C ILE A 642 -11.35 20.53 -6.80
N ASP A 643 -10.27 20.63 -6.02
CA ASP A 643 -9.52 21.86 -5.76
C ASP A 643 -9.01 22.45 -7.08
N SER A 644 -8.36 21.63 -7.92
CA SER A 644 -7.90 22.09 -9.24
C SER A 644 -9.06 22.57 -10.10
N ARG A 645 -10.15 21.80 -10.22
CA ARG A 645 -11.34 22.18 -11.01
C ARG A 645 -11.98 23.47 -10.49
N ASN A 646 -12.06 23.66 -9.18
CA ASN A 646 -12.59 24.89 -8.58
C ASN A 646 -11.71 26.10 -8.91
N LEU A 647 -10.38 25.97 -8.84
CA LEU A 647 -9.44 27.03 -9.23
C LEU A 647 -9.57 27.38 -10.72
N TYR A 648 -9.66 26.38 -11.60
CA TYR A 648 -9.89 26.60 -13.03
C TYR A 648 -11.23 27.28 -13.33
N ARG A 649 -12.31 26.84 -12.69
CA ARG A 649 -13.64 27.46 -12.88
C ARG A 649 -13.64 28.91 -12.43
N TRP A 650 -13.02 29.20 -11.29
CA TRP A 650 -12.93 30.54 -10.73
C TRP A 650 -12.15 31.51 -11.63
N ILE A 651 -11.03 31.08 -12.22
CA ILE A 651 -10.26 31.94 -13.13
C ILE A 651 -10.93 32.07 -14.52
N TRP A 652 -11.66 31.04 -14.97
CA TRP A 652 -12.38 31.07 -16.25
C TRP A 652 -13.74 31.77 -16.18
N SER A 653 -14.40 31.85 -15.02
CA SER A 653 -15.66 32.59 -14.84
C SER A 653 -15.49 34.12 -15.01
N GLY A 654 -14.24 34.61 -14.91
CA GLY A 654 -13.90 36.02 -15.07
C GLY A 654 -13.91 36.83 -13.77
N ASP A 655 -13.99 36.18 -12.61
CA ASP A 655 -14.02 36.84 -11.29
C ASP A 655 -12.67 37.50 -10.91
N LEU A 656 -11.58 37.13 -11.58
CA LEU A 656 -10.29 37.81 -11.52
C LEU A 656 -10.06 38.60 -12.82
N GLN A 657 -10.57 39.83 -12.88
CA GLN A 657 -10.05 40.82 -13.83
C GLN A 657 -8.83 41.50 -13.21
N PRO A 658 -7.64 41.45 -13.83
CA PRO A 658 -6.44 42.08 -13.29
C PRO A 658 -6.46 43.62 -13.25
N ASP A 659 -7.55 44.27 -13.70
CA ASP A 659 -7.70 45.74 -13.78
C ASP A 659 -9.03 46.27 -13.20
N LYS A 660 -9.52 45.70 -12.08
CA LYS A 660 -10.58 46.33 -11.27
C LYS A 660 -10.18 46.53 -9.83
#